data_AF-A0A971DXJ5-F1
#
_entry.id   AF-A0A971DXJ5-F1
#
_cell.length_a   1.000
_cell.length_b   1.000
_cell.length_c   1.000
_cell.angle_alpha   90.00
_cell.angle_beta   90.00
_cell.angle_gamma   90.00
#
_symmetry.space_group_name_H-M   'P 1'
#
loop_
_entity.id
_entity.type
_entity.pdbx_description
1 polymer ?
#
loop_
_entity_poly.entity_id
_entity_poly.type
_entity_poly.pdbx_seq_one_letter_code
_entity_poly.pdbx_strand_id
1 'polypeptide(L)'
;MKIDFKVSLVLCLMLILCPYLNAQILKGKVYGSVIDKQSHTTLPGVNIVARVDGNNFGTVSDANGNFQFENIPVGRLDMEFSLVGYEKLSMQHVSLTSAKNLVLEAAMTEKVETVDEVVVKAHKKDELINEFALISARTFTVEESNKYAGSWGDPARMASNFAGVVTAGDQRNDIIIRGNSPCGLLWRLDGIAIPNPNHFGSMGTTGGPINMLNNNQLANSDFFTGAYPAEFGNALSGVFDLKMRNGNQHKHEFIGGMGFNGFELGAEGPISKSMHSSYMVNFRYTMMDLMTAMGMFDVGGVPKYADVSFKLFMPTKKMGTFSIIGVGGKSFIALESQNDSLQGNITGWTSEMLPGTHVKNRSKMGVLGLSHKYFFSEKSRIESSLSLSYSNSGINVDRIMEPENFNFYNEDYSEINTAFSSKYTLKCSARSTFQAGVDVRRIDFDYFDETYLENEKYFVAGSDTKGNAMLYQAYFQVINRLSEQLTINWGLHGQLLEINNGASLEPRASLSYALNRNQRLSLGYGLHGQIQPMLVYFVQTPINNSNTDYALTNKNLGLSKNHQFVAGYDWSLSPNLRLKMEAYYQHLFNIPVEEKASTFSMSNYGANFHNENTDSLINSGKGKNMGLEFTLEKYLSRNFYFLLTASVYDSKYLASDQVWRNTAFNGNHTVNFLAGYELPIKNDVLAISIKSVWAGGKRFVPVDLEKSQLAQTEVYDYSHAYDEKYDDYFRTDLRISFSQNLKRVTQEWSFDVQNLANHKNIFTQRYEKGSGKMVNIYQMGFFPIGSWKVYF
;
A
#
# COMPACT_ATOMS: atom_id res chain seq x y z
N MET A 1 24.03 -27.23 20.91
CA MET A 1 24.02 -26.71 22.29
C MET A 1 22.62 -26.17 22.56
N LYS A 2 21.76 -26.90 23.30
CA LYS A 2 20.40 -26.47 23.61
C LYS A 2 20.47 -25.44 24.74
N ILE A 3 20.53 -24.16 24.38
CA ILE A 3 20.38 -23.07 25.35
C ILE A 3 18.90 -23.03 25.73
N ASP A 4 18.63 -23.18 27.03
CA ASP A 4 17.28 -23.22 27.58
C ASP A 4 16.64 -21.82 27.43
N PHE A 5 15.67 -21.71 26.52
CA PHE A 5 15.09 -20.43 26.05
C PHE A 5 14.51 -19.59 27.19
N LYS A 6 14.07 -20.24 28.28
CA LYS A 6 13.55 -19.60 29.49
C LYS A 6 14.63 -18.88 30.31
N VAL A 7 15.85 -19.40 30.32
CA VAL A 7 16.98 -18.82 31.08
C VAL A 7 17.55 -17.62 30.33
N SER A 8 17.61 -17.65 29.00
CA SER A 8 17.98 -16.49 28.17
C SER A 8 16.96 -15.34 28.24
N LEU A 9 15.66 -15.64 28.37
CA LEU A 9 14.61 -14.62 28.51
C LEU A 9 14.75 -13.85 29.84
N VAL A 10 15.02 -14.57 30.93
CA VAL A 10 15.20 -13.96 32.27
C VAL A 10 16.53 -13.22 32.37
N LEU A 11 17.60 -13.70 31.73
CA LEU A 11 18.89 -12.98 31.66
C LEU A 11 18.81 -11.72 30.78
N CYS A 12 18.06 -11.73 29.68
CA CYS A 12 17.78 -10.51 28.91
C CYS A 12 16.93 -9.51 29.72
N LEU A 13 15.91 -9.97 30.45
CA LEU A 13 15.09 -9.13 31.34
C LEU A 13 15.90 -8.55 32.51
N MET A 14 16.87 -9.30 33.06
CA MET A 14 17.73 -8.82 34.15
C MET A 14 18.82 -7.84 33.68
N LEU A 15 19.33 -7.95 32.46
CA LEU A 15 20.29 -6.98 31.89
C LEU A 15 19.65 -5.62 31.56
N ILE A 16 18.32 -5.57 31.39
CA ILE A 16 17.54 -4.33 31.18
C ILE A 16 17.34 -3.53 32.49
N LEU A 17 17.54 -4.16 33.65
CA LEU A 17 17.23 -3.57 34.97
C LEU A 17 18.43 -2.91 35.69
N CYS A 18 19.55 -2.67 35.02
CA CYS A 18 20.66 -1.94 35.62
C CYS A 18 20.27 -0.47 35.89
N PRO A 19 20.49 0.09 37.09
CA PRO A 19 20.03 1.43 37.43
C PRO A 19 20.88 2.48 36.69
N TYR A 20 20.33 3.05 35.62
CA TYR A 20 20.90 4.21 34.93
C TYR A 20 20.77 5.46 35.81
N LEU A 21 21.83 5.72 36.60
CA LEU A 21 22.14 7.01 37.19
C LEU A 21 22.83 7.88 36.13
N ASN A 22 22.03 8.57 35.30
CA ASN A 22 22.42 9.78 34.59
C ASN A 22 21.17 10.62 34.33
N ALA A 23 21.00 11.68 35.11
CA ALA A 23 19.87 12.63 35.04
C ALA A 23 20.09 13.72 33.96
N GLN A 24 20.43 13.33 32.73
CA GLN A 24 20.51 14.29 31.63
C GLN A 24 19.18 14.30 30.87
N ILE A 25 18.49 15.46 30.87
CA ILE A 25 17.38 15.71 29.95
C ILE A 25 17.99 15.79 28.55
N LEU A 26 17.69 14.81 27.71
CA LEU A 26 18.12 14.83 26.33
C LEU A 26 17.30 15.87 25.57
N LYS A 27 17.99 16.66 24.74
CA LYS A 27 17.36 17.66 23.89
C LYS A 27 17.61 17.31 22.43
N GLY A 28 16.60 17.49 21.60
CA GLY A 28 16.65 17.34 20.16
C GLY A 28 16.38 18.66 19.46
N LYS A 29 16.46 18.61 18.12
CA LYS A 29 16.20 19.74 17.23
C LYS A 29 15.01 19.46 16.34
N VAL A 30 14.21 20.50 16.12
CA VAL A 30 13.10 20.48 15.19
C VAL A 30 13.36 21.52 14.11
N TYR A 31 13.31 21.11 12.86
CA TYR A 31 13.35 21.97 11.69
C TYR A 31 12.04 21.85 10.95
N GLY A 32 11.68 22.85 10.17
CA GLY A 32 10.56 22.69 9.26
C GLY A 32 10.28 23.89 8.40
N SER A 33 9.25 23.75 7.58
CA SER A 33 8.70 24.79 6.72
C SER A 33 7.20 24.91 6.93
N VAL A 34 6.67 26.12 6.72
CA VAL A 34 5.24 26.39 6.70
C VAL A 34 4.85 26.87 5.31
N ILE A 35 3.80 26.26 4.74
CA ILE A 35 3.31 26.55 3.40
C ILE A 35 1.80 26.75 3.39
N ASP A 36 1.28 27.46 2.39
CA ASP A 36 -0.15 27.47 2.09
C ASP A 36 -0.56 26.11 1.50
N LYS A 37 -1.65 25.54 2.00
CA LYS A 37 -2.11 24.21 1.61
C LYS A 37 -2.49 24.09 0.13
N GLN A 38 -3.00 25.16 -0.49
CA GLN A 38 -3.53 25.11 -1.85
C GLN A 38 -2.52 25.60 -2.89
N SER A 39 -1.80 26.68 -2.62
CA SER A 39 -0.78 27.21 -3.54
C SER A 39 0.59 26.56 -3.33
N HIS A 40 0.87 25.98 -2.15
CA HIS A 40 2.18 25.50 -1.69
C HIS A 40 3.24 26.58 -1.58
N THR A 41 2.86 27.85 -1.55
CA THR A 41 3.81 28.95 -1.27
C THR A 41 4.23 28.96 0.17
N THR A 42 5.46 29.35 0.42
CA THR A 42 6.01 29.51 1.77
C THR A 42 5.29 30.63 2.53
N LEU A 43 5.02 30.42 3.82
CA LEU A 43 4.33 31.38 4.68
C LEU A 43 5.31 31.98 5.69
N PRO A 44 5.75 33.24 5.50
CA PRO A 44 6.59 33.94 6.47
C PRO A 44 5.77 34.47 7.67
N GLY A 45 6.41 34.62 8.83
CA GLY A 45 5.82 35.25 10.01
C GLY A 45 4.79 34.39 10.76
N VAL A 46 4.74 33.09 10.50
CA VAL A 46 3.86 32.15 11.21
C VAL A 46 4.38 31.97 12.63
N ASN A 47 3.53 32.17 13.63
CA ASN A 47 3.84 31.91 15.03
C ASN A 47 3.67 30.42 15.33
N ILE A 48 4.73 29.81 15.88
CA ILE A 48 4.85 28.36 16.07
C ILE A 48 5.17 28.06 17.53
N VAL A 49 4.32 27.26 18.16
CA VAL A 49 4.47 26.87 19.57
C VAL A 49 4.58 25.35 19.67
N ALA A 50 5.71 24.87 20.19
CA ALA A 50 5.92 23.48 20.57
C ALA A 50 5.66 23.29 22.07
N ARG A 51 4.84 22.30 22.44
CA ARG A 51 4.54 21.94 23.83
C ARG A 51 5.08 20.55 24.14
N VAL A 52 5.83 20.42 25.23
CA VAL A 52 6.36 19.14 25.74
C VAL A 52 6.45 19.18 27.26
N ASP A 53 5.91 18.16 27.93
CA ASP A 53 5.88 18.04 29.40
C ASP A 53 5.38 19.31 30.12
N GLY A 54 4.36 19.97 29.57
CA GLY A 54 3.78 21.20 30.13
C GLY A 54 4.60 22.48 29.88
N ASN A 55 5.77 22.39 29.22
CA ASN A 55 6.56 23.54 28.82
C ASN A 55 6.23 23.97 27.39
N ASN A 56 6.22 25.28 27.15
CA ASN A 56 5.99 25.87 25.83
C ASN A 56 7.29 26.46 25.28
N PHE A 57 7.58 26.20 24.01
CA PHE A 57 8.69 26.77 23.26
C PHE A 57 8.12 27.46 22.03
N GLY A 58 8.50 28.72 21.79
CA GLY A 58 8.00 29.52 20.66
C GLY A 58 9.09 29.83 19.64
N THR A 59 8.73 29.86 18.36
CA THR A 59 9.54 30.40 17.27
C THR A 59 8.63 31.01 16.20
N VAL A 60 9.22 31.65 15.19
CA VAL A 60 8.49 32.26 14.07
C VAL A 60 9.14 31.83 12.75
N SER A 61 8.32 31.60 11.70
CA SER A 61 8.86 31.29 10.37
C SER A 61 9.54 32.50 9.72
N ASP A 62 10.66 32.24 9.04
CA ASP A 62 11.46 33.25 8.34
C ASP A 62 10.83 33.67 6.99
N ALA A 63 11.53 34.52 6.23
CA ALA A 63 11.07 35.01 4.93
C ALA A 63 10.84 33.91 3.87
N ASN A 64 11.44 32.73 4.06
CA ASN A 64 11.28 31.55 3.21
C ASN A 64 10.30 30.54 3.84
N GLY A 65 9.58 30.92 4.90
CA GLY A 65 8.66 30.05 5.63
C GLY A 65 9.34 28.97 6.48
N ASN A 66 10.66 29.00 6.67
CA ASN A 66 11.37 28.00 7.46
C ASN A 66 11.37 28.36 8.95
N PHE A 67 11.39 27.36 9.83
CA PHE A 67 11.50 27.53 11.27
C PHE A 67 12.43 26.50 11.90
N GLN A 68 12.94 26.82 13.09
CA GLN A 68 13.77 25.89 13.85
C GLN A 68 13.60 26.04 15.37
N PHE A 69 13.77 24.92 16.06
CA PHE A 69 13.95 24.81 17.49
C PHE A 69 15.23 24.02 17.78
N GLU A 70 16.14 24.59 18.57
CA GLU A 70 17.48 24.01 18.78
C GLU A 70 17.59 23.13 20.05
N ASN A 71 16.69 23.30 21.02
CA ASN A 71 16.86 22.77 22.38
C ASN A 71 15.53 22.30 23.00
N ILE A 72 14.80 21.41 22.31
CA ILE A 72 13.53 20.86 22.78
C ILE A 72 13.77 19.53 23.49
N PRO A 73 13.23 19.30 24.71
CA PRO A 73 13.27 17.99 25.35
C PRO A 73 12.78 16.87 24.42
N VAL A 74 13.52 15.76 24.37
CA VAL A 74 13.14 14.54 23.65
C VAL A 74 11.83 13.99 24.22
N GLY A 75 10.93 13.54 23.36
CA GLY A 75 9.60 13.08 23.75
C GLY A 75 8.52 13.38 22.71
N ARG A 76 7.26 13.43 23.18
CA ARG A 76 6.09 13.72 22.36
C ARG A 76 5.79 15.22 22.36
N LEU A 77 5.79 15.83 21.18
CA LEU A 77 5.55 17.26 21.00
C LEU A 77 4.13 17.52 20.45
N ASP A 78 3.45 18.52 21.02
CA ASP A 78 2.28 19.14 20.39
C ASP A 78 2.67 20.48 19.77
N MET A 79 2.50 20.64 18.47
CA MET A 79 2.87 21.83 17.70
C MET A 79 1.61 22.59 17.27
N GLU A 80 1.56 23.89 17.54
CA GLU A 80 0.49 24.80 17.08
C GLU A 80 1.09 25.87 16.15
N PHE A 81 0.47 26.05 14.98
CA PHE A 81 0.85 27.04 13.97
C PHE A 81 -0.29 28.05 13.81
N SER A 82 0.04 29.33 13.83
CA SER A 82 -0.95 30.42 13.75
C SER A 82 -0.43 31.59 12.94
N LEU A 83 -1.29 32.10 12.05
CA LEU A 83 -1.04 33.26 11.20
C LEU A 83 -2.37 33.98 10.94
N VAL A 84 -2.35 35.32 10.95
CA VAL A 84 -3.55 36.12 10.64
C VAL A 84 -4.01 35.83 9.21
N GLY A 85 -5.31 35.64 9.02
CA GLY A 85 -5.89 35.24 7.73
C GLY A 85 -5.83 33.73 7.45
N TYR A 86 -5.26 32.92 8.35
CA TYR A 86 -5.19 31.46 8.21
C TYR A 86 -5.89 30.74 9.37
N GLU A 87 -6.39 29.54 9.11
CA GLU A 87 -6.86 28.61 10.13
C GLU A 87 -5.66 28.14 10.99
N LYS A 88 -5.90 27.98 12.30
CA LYS A 88 -4.87 27.41 13.18
C LYS A 88 -4.65 25.94 12.83
N LEU A 89 -3.40 25.56 12.62
CA LEU A 89 -3.01 24.17 12.39
C LEU A 89 -2.41 23.60 13.68
N SER A 90 -2.81 22.39 14.06
CA SER A 90 -2.29 21.69 15.24
C SER A 90 -1.83 20.28 14.88
N MET A 91 -0.55 19.98 15.12
CA MET A 91 0.02 18.65 14.99
C MET A 91 0.28 18.10 16.39
N GLN A 92 -0.26 16.93 16.71
CA GLN A 92 -0.18 16.39 18.07
C GLN A 92 0.70 15.15 18.14
N HIS A 93 1.36 14.97 19.29
CA HIS A 93 2.17 13.80 19.64
C HIS A 93 3.29 13.46 18.64
N VAL A 94 3.87 14.48 18.00
CA VAL A 94 5.00 14.32 17.08
C VAL A 94 6.21 13.78 17.86
N SER A 95 6.83 12.71 17.37
CA SER A 95 7.97 12.08 18.06
C SER A 95 9.27 12.85 17.82
N LEU A 96 9.91 13.31 18.88
CA LEU A 96 11.29 13.83 18.85
C LEU A 96 12.22 12.84 19.55
N THR A 97 13.32 12.46 18.88
CA THR A 97 14.37 11.57 19.44
C THR A 97 15.69 12.33 19.60
N SER A 98 16.67 11.74 20.29
CA SER A 98 17.98 12.38 20.49
C SER A 98 18.95 12.21 19.31
N ALA A 99 18.86 11.11 18.56
CA ALA A 99 19.81 10.81 17.49
C ALA A 99 19.46 11.51 16.17
N LYS A 100 18.16 11.73 15.92
CA LYS A 100 17.65 12.25 14.65
C LYS A 100 16.99 13.61 14.82
N ASN A 101 17.31 14.55 13.93
CA ASN A 101 16.57 15.80 13.84
C ASN A 101 15.15 15.55 13.32
N LEU A 102 14.15 16.16 13.94
CA LEU A 102 12.77 16.13 13.44
C LEU A 102 12.61 17.20 12.35
N VAL A 103 12.14 16.81 11.17
CA VAL A 103 11.85 17.73 10.06
C VAL A 103 10.35 17.69 9.75
N LEU A 104 9.69 18.84 9.77
CA LEU A 104 8.24 18.98 9.58
C LEU A 104 7.91 19.91 8.40
N GLU A 105 6.85 19.59 7.68
CA GLU A 105 6.22 20.51 6.73
C GLU A 105 4.78 20.75 7.20
N ALA A 106 4.43 22.01 7.42
CA ALA A 106 3.13 22.44 7.94
C ALA A 106 2.34 23.18 6.87
N ALA A 107 1.27 22.56 6.37
CA ALA A 107 0.41 23.14 5.33
C ALA A 107 -0.82 23.83 5.96
N MET A 108 -0.85 25.16 5.96
CA MET A 108 -1.93 25.95 6.56
C MET A 108 -3.00 26.33 5.53
N THR A 109 -4.25 26.37 5.98
CA THR A 109 -5.40 26.73 5.13
C THR A 109 -5.78 28.21 5.32
N GLU A 110 -5.79 28.99 4.24
CA GLU A 110 -6.24 30.40 4.26
C GLU A 110 -7.75 30.50 4.56
N LYS A 111 -8.19 31.50 5.31
CA LYS A 111 -9.61 31.71 5.65
C LYS A 111 -10.40 32.27 4.46
N VAL A 112 -11.67 31.87 4.35
CA VAL A 112 -12.60 32.37 3.32
C VAL A 112 -13.29 33.66 3.77
N GLU A 113 -13.45 33.86 5.07
CA GLU A 113 -14.04 35.05 5.68
C GLU A 113 -13.08 35.74 6.66
N THR A 114 -12.88 37.06 6.51
CA THR A 114 -12.00 37.91 7.31
C THR A 114 -12.76 38.65 8.42
N VAL A 115 -13.62 37.95 9.17
CA VAL A 115 -14.33 38.53 10.33
C VAL A 115 -13.64 38.12 11.64
N ASP A 116 -13.85 38.92 12.69
CA ASP A 116 -13.19 38.86 13.99
C ASP A 116 -13.07 37.44 14.58
N GLU A 117 -11.92 37.24 15.22
CA GLU A 117 -11.34 36.03 15.78
C GLU A 117 -12.34 34.92 16.16
N VAL A 118 -12.78 34.15 15.18
CA VAL A 118 -13.25 32.79 15.45
C VAL A 118 -12.01 31.95 15.69
N VAL A 119 -11.72 31.66 16.96
CA VAL A 119 -10.78 30.61 17.36
C VAL A 119 -11.36 29.27 16.90
N VAL A 120 -11.11 28.92 15.64
CA VAL A 120 -11.35 27.57 15.13
C VAL A 120 -10.22 26.72 15.69
N LYS A 121 -10.50 25.94 16.74
CA LYS A 121 -9.63 24.84 17.14
C LYS A 121 -9.81 23.71 16.12
N ALA A 122 -9.12 23.78 14.98
CA ALA A 122 -9.09 22.68 14.03
C ALA A 122 -8.10 21.62 14.53
N HIS A 123 -8.63 20.53 15.07
CA HIS A 123 -7.87 19.37 15.53
C HIS A 123 -7.84 18.32 14.42
N LYS A 124 -6.76 18.17 13.64
CA LYS A 124 -6.70 17.10 12.62
C LYS A 124 -5.30 16.52 12.43
N LYS A 125 -5.06 15.40 13.12
CA LYS A 125 -3.99 14.45 12.77
C LYS A 125 -4.24 13.80 11.39
N ASP A 126 -5.49 13.78 10.93
CA ASP A 126 -5.94 13.17 9.67
C ASP A 126 -6.23 14.19 8.56
N GLU A 127 -5.49 15.30 8.53
CA GLU A 127 -5.64 16.24 7.44
C GLU A 127 -5.05 15.66 6.15
N LEU A 128 -5.91 15.50 5.14
CA LEU A 128 -5.53 14.99 3.83
C LEU A 128 -4.47 15.87 3.19
N ILE A 129 -3.45 15.22 2.65
CA ILE A 129 -2.37 15.84 1.91
C ILE A 129 -2.88 16.32 0.56
N ASN A 130 -3.75 15.53 -0.07
CA ASN A 130 -4.46 15.91 -1.28
C ASN A 130 -5.52 16.97 -0.98
N GLU A 131 -5.35 18.17 -1.51
CA GLU A 131 -6.24 19.30 -1.26
C GLU A 131 -7.59 19.22 -1.97
N PHE A 132 -7.77 18.29 -2.93
CA PHE A 132 -9.03 18.11 -3.69
C PHE A 132 -9.92 16.98 -3.14
N ALA A 133 -9.43 16.22 -2.17
CA ALA A 133 -10.15 15.09 -1.59
C ALA A 133 -11.09 15.51 -0.45
N LEU A 134 -12.37 15.10 -0.53
CA LEU A 134 -13.40 15.47 0.46
C LEU A 134 -14.09 14.27 1.14
N ILE A 135 -13.88 13.04 0.66
CA ILE A 135 -14.54 11.81 1.12
C ILE A 135 -13.70 10.57 0.77
N SER A 136 -13.90 9.45 1.49
CA SER A 136 -13.24 8.15 1.24
C SER A 136 -11.72 8.22 1.07
N ALA A 137 -11.09 9.13 1.82
CA ALA A 137 -9.65 9.29 1.88
C ALA A 137 -9.20 9.35 3.34
N ARG A 138 -7.98 8.90 3.58
CA ARG A 138 -7.31 8.96 4.89
C ARG A 138 -5.82 9.11 4.71
N THR A 139 -5.22 10.02 5.46
CA THR A 139 -3.77 10.07 5.63
C THR A 139 -3.35 9.04 6.67
N PHE A 140 -2.22 8.39 6.41
CA PHE A 140 -1.54 7.61 7.42
C PHE A 140 -0.13 8.13 7.61
N THR A 141 0.38 7.90 8.81
CA THR A 141 1.71 8.32 9.21
C THR A 141 2.67 7.14 9.17
N VAL A 142 3.94 7.44 8.88
CA VAL A 142 5.05 6.47 9.01
C VAL A 142 5.14 5.88 10.41
N GLU A 143 4.66 6.64 11.38
CA GLU A 143 4.61 6.20 12.75
C GLU A 143 3.59 5.06 12.96
N GLU A 144 2.39 5.18 12.40
CA GLU A 144 1.36 4.13 12.50
C GLU A 144 1.83 2.82 11.87
N SER A 145 2.55 2.89 10.75
CA SER A 145 3.09 1.70 10.09
C SER A 145 4.21 1.01 10.89
N ASN A 146 4.89 1.68 11.81
CA ASN A 146 5.86 1.08 12.73
C ASN A 146 5.25 0.65 14.08
N LYS A 147 4.16 1.29 14.52
CA LYS A 147 3.51 1.03 15.82
C LYS A 147 2.54 -0.13 15.82
N TYR A 148 1.86 -0.36 14.71
CA TYR A 148 0.77 -1.34 14.63
C TYR A 148 1.32 -2.76 14.64
N ALA A 149 0.84 -3.58 15.57
CA ALA A 149 1.18 -5.00 15.59
C ALA A 149 0.75 -5.65 14.25
N GLY A 150 1.59 -6.55 13.73
CA GLY A 150 1.32 -7.27 12.47
C GLY A 150 1.52 -6.46 11.19
N SER A 151 1.92 -5.19 11.25
CA SER A 151 2.21 -4.39 10.04
C SER A 151 3.51 -4.79 9.35
N TRP A 152 4.47 -5.35 10.09
CA TRP A 152 5.83 -5.68 9.63
C TRP A 152 6.59 -4.51 9.00
N GLY A 153 6.22 -3.26 9.32
CA GLY A 153 6.78 -2.12 8.62
C GLY A 153 6.48 -2.10 7.12
N ASP A 154 5.37 -2.74 6.71
CA ASP A 154 4.87 -2.75 5.33
C ASP A 154 3.64 -1.81 5.22
N PRO A 155 3.69 -0.79 4.35
CA PRO A 155 2.58 0.16 4.18
C PRO A 155 1.29 -0.51 3.69
N ALA A 156 1.37 -1.60 2.91
CA ALA A 156 0.20 -2.33 2.43
C ALA A 156 -0.52 -3.06 3.58
N ARG A 157 0.23 -3.75 4.43
CA ARG A 157 -0.31 -4.40 5.64
C ARG A 157 -0.83 -3.40 6.65
N MET A 158 -0.25 -2.19 6.72
CA MET A 158 -0.81 -1.10 7.53
C MET A 158 -2.19 -0.68 7.02
N ALA A 159 -2.38 -0.54 5.71
CA ALA A 159 -3.66 -0.15 5.11
C ALA A 159 -4.81 -1.14 5.39
N SER A 160 -4.49 -2.42 5.65
CA SER A 160 -5.47 -3.45 6.06
C SER A 160 -6.24 -3.12 7.34
N ASN A 161 -5.76 -2.17 8.15
CA ASN A 161 -6.46 -1.73 9.36
C ASN A 161 -7.63 -0.77 9.06
N PHE A 162 -7.72 -0.23 7.85
CA PHE A 162 -8.78 0.69 7.48
C PHE A 162 -10.09 -0.05 7.19
N ALA A 163 -11.21 0.64 7.45
CA ALA A 163 -12.53 0.11 7.12
C ALA A 163 -12.63 -0.15 5.61
N GLY A 164 -13.26 -1.26 5.25
CA GLY A 164 -13.44 -1.69 3.86
C GLY A 164 -12.20 -2.32 3.22
N VAL A 165 -11.10 -2.50 3.96
CA VAL A 165 -9.84 -3.06 3.44
C VAL A 165 -9.54 -4.41 4.07
N VAL A 166 -9.19 -5.40 3.24
CA VAL A 166 -8.73 -6.73 3.66
C VAL A 166 -7.52 -7.15 2.82
N THR A 167 -6.75 -8.13 3.31
CA THR A 167 -5.68 -8.78 2.53
C THR A 167 -6.17 -10.10 1.95
N ALA A 168 -5.51 -10.59 0.89
CA ALA A 168 -5.86 -11.88 0.28
C ALA A 168 -5.51 -13.09 1.17
N GLY A 169 -4.55 -12.91 2.08
CA GLY A 169 -4.09 -13.92 3.04
C GLY A 169 -2.91 -13.38 3.86
N ASP A 170 -2.28 -14.23 4.66
CA ASP A 170 -1.13 -13.89 5.52
C ASP A 170 0.18 -13.77 4.73
N GLN A 171 0.31 -14.54 3.64
CA GLN A 171 1.52 -14.65 2.82
C GLN A 171 1.69 -13.48 1.86
N ARG A 172 0.61 -12.75 1.55
CA ARG A 172 0.61 -11.64 0.60
C ARG A 172 -0.02 -10.39 1.20
N ASN A 173 0.42 -9.23 0.73
CA ASN A 173 -0.06 -7.94 1.18
C ASN A 173 -1.01 -7.24 0.20
N ASP A 174 -1.75 -8.01 -0.61
CA ASP A 174 -2.76 -7.43 -1.50
C ASP A 174 -3.71 -6.53 -0.74
N ILE A 175 -4.13 -5.45 -1.38
CA ILE A 175 -5.07 -4.50 -0.79
C ILE A 175 -6.40 -4.66 -1.54
N ILE A 176 -7.32 -5.37 -0.90
CA ILE A 176 -8.67 -5.58 -1.42
C ILE A 176 -9.57 -4.54 -0.78
N ILE A 177 -10.13 -3.66 -1.60
CA ILE A 177 -10.97 -2.54 -1.16
C ILE A 177 -12.42 -2.83 -1.56
N ARG A 178 -13.33 -2.91 -0.58
CA ARG A 178 -14.78 -3.04 -0.81
C ARG A 178 -15.17 -4.24 -1.69
N GLY A 179 -14.40 -5.33 -1.59
CA GLY A 179 -14.61 -6.56 -2.37
C GLY A 179 -14.19 -6.47 -3.86
N ASN A 180 -13.51 -5.40 -4.29
CA ASN A 180 -12.95 -5.31 -5.63
C ASN A 180 -11.67 -6.14 -5.76
N SER A 181 -11.38 -6.57 -7.00
CA SER A 181 -10.07 -7.12 -7.35
C SER A 181 -8.92 -6.19 -6.92
N PRO A 182 -7.83 -6.73 -6.35
CA PRO A 182 -6.65 -5.94 -6.00
C PRO A 182 -5.98 -5.32 -7.24
N CYS A 183 -6.16 -5.88 -8.44
CA CYS A 183 -5.69 -5.27 -9.70
C CYS A 183 -6.28 -3.89 -9.96
N GLY A 184 -7.40 -3.54 -9.32
CA GLY A 184 -8.00 -2.21 -9.42
C GLY A 184 -7.23 -1.09 -8.70
N LEU A 185 -6.18 -1.42 -7.94
CA LEU A 185 -5.44 -0.47 -7.11
C LEU A 185 -4.36 0.26 -7.91
N LEU A 186 -4.30 1.58 -7.77
CA LEU A 186 -3.18 2.39 -8.24
C LEU A 186 -2.15 2.61 -7.14
N TRP A 187 -0.91 2.15 -7.37
CA TRP A 187 0.26 2.56 -6.59
C TRP A 187 0.88 3.84 -7.19
N ARG A 188 1.06 4.87 -6.36
CA ARG A 188 1.72 6.12 -6.75
C ARG A 188 2.80 6.48 -5.72
N LEU A 189 3.98 6.91 -6.17
CA LEU A 189 5.07 7.37 -5.32
C LEU A 189 5.58 8.73 -5.79
N ASP A 190 5.51 9.76 -4.94
CA ASP A 190 5.85 11.15 -5.28
C ASP A 190 5.14 11.64 -6.56
N GLY A 191 3.89 11.23 -6.77
CA GLY A 191 3.10 11.60 -7.95
C GLY A 191 3.32 10.72 -9.19
N ILE A 192 4.23 9.75 -9.15
CA ILE A 192 4.56 8.83 -10.25
C ILE A 192 3.82 7.51 -10.03
N ALA A 193 3.03 7.06 -11.01
CA ALA A 193 2.46 5.71 -10.98
C ALA A 193 3.59 4.67 -11.05
N ILE A 194 3.61 3.72 -10.11
CA ILE A 194 4.61 2.67 -10.04
C ILE A 194 3.95 1.29 -10.25
N PRO A 195 4.68 0.31 -10.81
CA PRO A 195 4.20 -1.07 -10.83
C PRO A 195 4.15 -1.64 -9.40
N ASN A 196 3.70 -2.88 -9.28
CA ASN A 196 3.68 -3.62 -8.02
C ASN A 196 5.02 -3.50 -7.26
N PRO A 197 5.06 -2.84 -6.09
CA PRO A 197 6.31 -2.58 -5.38
C PRO A 197 6.76 -3.76 -4.52
N ASN A 198 6.38 -5.00 -4.84
CA ASN A 198 6.67 -6.18 -4.03
C ASN A 198 7.75 -7.07 -4.66
N HIS A 199 8.65 -7.58 -3.82
CA HIS A 199 9.43 -8.79 -4.14
C HIS A 199 8.48 -9.97 -4.31
N PHE A 200 8.84 -10.93 -5.17
CA PHE A 200 8.05 -12.13 -5.48
C PHE A 200 6.62 -11.85 -5.97
N GLY A 201 6.34 -10.65 -6.49
CA GLY A 201 5.08 -10.35 -7.17
C GLY A 201 5.04 -10.92 -8.58
N SER A 202 3.85 -11.30 -9.04
CA SER A 202 3.59 -11.76 -10.40
C SER A 202 3.16 -10.60 -11.30
N MET A 203 3.37 -10.70 -12.61
CA MET A 203 3.00 -9.62 -13.54
C MET A 203 1.50 -9.32 -13.49
N GLY A 204 1.08 -8.06 -13.59
CA GLY A 204 -0.34 -7.68 -13.55
C GLY A 204 -1.02 -7.72 -12.17
N THR A 205 -0.36 -8.26 -11.13
CA THR A 205 -0.84 -8.21 -9.74
C THR A 205 -0.40 -6.93 -9.04
N THR A 206 -0.98 -6.59 -7.87
CA THR A 206 -0.65 -5.37 -7.11
C THR A 206 -0.15 -5.62 -5.68
N GLY A 207 -0.02 -6.89 -5.28
CA GLY A 207 0.48 -7.31 -3.98
C GLY A 207 1.56 -8.38 -4.09
N GLY A 208 2.12 -8.77 -2.95
CA GLY A 208 3.11 -9.82 -2.85
C GLY A 208 3.60 -10.05 -1.42
N PRO A 209 4.62 -10.90 -1.24
CA PRO A 209 5.10 -11.26 0.10
C PRO A 209 5.77 -10.12 0.86
N ILE A 210 6.74 -9.45 0.23
CA ILE A 210 7.62 -8.46 0.88
C ILE A 210 7.63 -7.18 0.05
N ASN A 211 7.25 -6.06 0.68
CA ASN A 211 7.22 -4.75 0.03
C ASN A 211 8.63 -4.12 -0.06
N MET A 212 8.99 -3.60 -1.23
CA MET A 212 10.24 -2.86 -1.49
C MET A 212 10.20 -1.43 -0.93
N LEU A 213 9.02 -0.91 -0.60
CA LEU A 213 8.87 0.41 0.00
C LEU A 213 9.28 0.36 1.47
N ASN A 214 10.25 1.18 1.82
CA ASN A 214 10.77 1.25 3.17
C ASN A 214 10.10 2.36 3.98
N ASN A 215 9.43 2.00 5.07
CA ASN A 215 8.78 2.96 5.97
C ASN A 215 9.72 4.05 6.50
N ASN A 216 11.01 3.78 6.72
CA ASN A 216 11.97 4.78 7.20
C ASN A 216 12.23 5.91 6.19
N GLN A 217 11.84 5.74 4.92
CA GLN A 217 11.98 6.72 3.85
C GLN A 217 10.65 7.33 3.40
N LEU A 218 9.51 6.77 3.82
CA LEU A 218 8.21 7.33 3.50
C LEU A 218 7.98 8.61 4.32
N ALA A 219 7.10 9.47 3.80
CA ALA A 219 6.46 10.55 4.51
C ALA A 219 4.99 10.17 4.78
N ASN A 220 4.25 11.03 5.47
CA ASN A 220 2.79 10.91 5.51
C ASN A 220 2.25 10.81 4.08
N SER A 221 1.27 9.95 3.90
CA SER A 221 0.78 9.53 2.59
C SER A 221 -0.73 9.31 2.66
N ASP A 222 -1.42 9.43 1.53
CA ASP A 222 -2.87 9.31 1.46
C ASP A 222 -3.30 7.97 0.87
N PHE A 223 -4.38 7.42 1.42
CA PHE A 223 -5.02 6.21 0.95
C PHE A 223 -6.50 6.48 0.65
N PHE A 224 -6.93 6.10 -0.55
CA PHE A 224 -8.28 6.37 -1.08
C PHE A 224 -9.04 5.07 -1.32
N THR A 225 -10.24 4.95 -0.75
CA THR A 225 -11.13 3.79 -0.89
C THR A 225 -12.30 4.02 -1.85
N GLY A 226 -12.44 5.23 -2.40
CA GLY A 226 -13.37 5.52 -3.48
C GLY A 226 -13.60 7.01 -3.74
N ALA A 227 -14.36 7.32 -4.79
CA ALA A 227 -14.76 8.67 -5.21
C ALA A 227 -13.62 9.70 -5.21
N TYR A 228 -12.42 9.28 -5.62
CA TYR A 228 -11.20 10.07 -5.53
C TYR A 228 -11.11 11.18 -6.61
N PRO A 229 -10.34 12.27 -6.35
CA PRO A 229 -10.23 13.43 -7.24
C PRO A 229 -9.77 13.11 -8.67
N ALA A 230 -10.07 13.98 -9.63
CA ALA A 230 -9.90 13.74 -11.09
C ALA A 230 -8.43 13.51 -11.51
N GLU A 231 -7.46 13.86 -10.68
CA GLU A 231 -6.04 13.62 -10.97
C GLU A 231 -5.67 12.13 -11.05
N PHE A 232 -6.44 11.24 -10.41
CA PHE A 232 -6.13 9.82 -10.33
C PHE A 232 -6.87 9.04 -11.42
N GLY A 233 -6.19 8.66 -12.50
CA GLY A 233 -6.75 7.81 -13.56
C GLY A 233 -6.35 6.33 -13.45
N ASN A 234 -6.83 5.52 -14.39
CA ASN A 234 -6.47 4.11 -14.54
C ASN A 234 -6.51 3.28 -13.24
N ALA A 235 -7.62 3.37 -12.51
CA ALA A 235 -7.86 2.68 -11.24
C ALA A 235 -9.35 2.44 -11.05
N LEU A 236 -9.74 1.31 -10.43
CA LEU A 236 -11.16 0.97 -10.18
C LEU A 236 -11.51 0.72 -8.71
N SER A 237 -10.54 0.33 -7.88
CA SER A 237 -10.78 -0.04 -6.48
C SER A 237 -10.36 1.06 -5.52
N GLY A 238 -9.17 1.62 -5.69
CA GLY A 238 -8.64 2.69 -4.84
C GLY A 238 -7.27 3.16 -5.27
N VAL A 239 -6.72 4.09 -4.49
CA VAL A 239 -5.42 4.70 -4.77
C VAL A 239 -4.58 4.70 -3.50
N PHE A 240 -3.34 4.25 -3.64
CA PHE A 240 -2.31 4.36 -2.61
C PHE A 240 -1.29 5.43 -3.05
N ASP A 241 -1.47 6.65 -2.56
CA ASP A 241 -0.64 7.81 -2.91
C ASP A 241 0.46 8.06 -1.87
N LEU A 242 1.61 7.46 -2.14
CA LEU A 242 2.78 7.50 -1.29
C LEU A 242 3.68 8.70 -1.58
N LYS A 243 4.33 9.17 -0.52
CA LYS A 243 5.39 10.17 -0.62
C LYS A 243 6.66 9.69 0.05
N MET A 244 7.81 10.03 -0.53
CA MET A 244 9.10 9.91 0.16
C MET A 244 9.40 11.21 0.89
N ARG A 245 9.90 11.11 2.13
CA ARG A 245 10.41 12.28 2.85
C ARG A 245 11.70 12.78 2.22
N ASN A 246 12.03 14.05 2.46
CA ASN A 246 13.35 14.57 2.11
C ASN A 246 14.42 14.03 3.07
N GLY A 247 15.66 13.92 2.57
CA GLY A 247 16.82 13.67 3.43
C GLY A 247 17.09 14.85 4.36
N ASN A 248 17.88 14.63 5.40
CA ASN A 248 18.23 15.67 6.35
C ASN A 248 19.12 16.75 5.69
N GLN A 249 18.65 17.99 5.61
CA GLN A 249 19.38 19.10 4.96
C GLN A 249 20.46 19.75 5.85
N HIS A 250 20.61 19.29 7.09
CA HIS A 250 21.45 19.94 8.10
C HIS A 250 22.59 19.05 8.61
N LYS A 251 22.33 17.75 8.80
CA LYS A 251 23.24 16.77 9.40
C LYS A 251 23.25 15.47 8.60
N HIS A 252 24.40 14.81 8.52
CA HIS A 252 24.45 13.43 8.07
C HIS A 252 24.00 12.49 9.19
N GLU A 253 23.13 11.55 8.85
CA GLU A 253 22.52 10.59 9.78
C GLU A 253 22.53 9.20 9.14
N PHE A 254 22.62 8.17 9.98
CA PHE A 254 22.70 6.78 9.55
C PHE A 254 21.71 5.91 10.30
N ILE A 255 21.20 4.89 9.61
CA ILE A 255 20.37 3.85 10.19
C ILE A 255 20.97 2.48 9.90
N GLY A 256 20.95 1.61 10.90
CA GLY A 256 21.21 0.18 10.76
C GLY A 256 20.10 -0.60 11.42
N GLY A 257 19.75 -1.76 10.87
CA GLY A 257 18.74 -2.62 11.50
C GLY A 257 18.77 -4.06 11.01
N MET A 258 18.11 -4.92 11.78
CA MET A 258 17.82 -6.30 11.42
C MET A 258 16.41 -6.66 11.89
N GLY A 259 15.68 -7.42 11.09
CA GLY A 259 14.35 -7.92 11.45
C GLY A 259 13.80 -8.87 10.39
N PHE A 260 12.48 -9.09 10.41
CA PHE A 260 11.82 -9.97 9.43
C PHE A 260 12.08 -9.57 7.97
N ASN A 261 12.09 -8.26 7.69
CA ASN A 261 12.36 -7.71 6.35
C ASN A 261 13.86 -7.66 6.00
N GLY A 262 14.72 -8.33 6.77
CA GLY A 262 16.14 -8.44 6.50
C GLY A 262 17.02 -7.45 7.26
N PHE A 263 18.28 -7.39 6.84
CA PHE A 263 19.26 -6.39 7.26
C PHE A 263 19.03 -5.09 6.49
N GLU A 264 19.07 -3.97 7.19
CA GLU A 264 18.83 -2.65 6.65
C GLU A 264 20.02 -1.73 6.96
N LEU A 265 20.43 -0.96 5.96
CA LEU A 265 21.41 0.11 6.09
C LEU A 265 20.90 1.33 5.35
N GLY A 266 20.98 2.51 5.97
CA GLY A 266 20.60 3.75 5.33
C GLY A 266 21.49 4.92 5.74
N ALA A 267 21.58 5.89 4.84
CA ALA A 267 22.34 7.11 5.01
C ALA A 267 21.59 8.28 4.42
N GLU A 268 21.61 9.41 5.12
CA GLU A 268 21.05 10.66 4.63
C GLU A 268 21.87 11.86 5.07
N GLY A 269 21.69 12.99 4.41
CA GLY A 269 22.34 14.23 4.79
C GLY A 269 22.33 15.30 3.70
N PRO A 270 22.94 16.46 3.98
CA PRO A 270 23.01 17.55 3.02
C PRO A 270 23.93 17.19 1.86
N ILE A 271 23.48 17.47 0.63
CA ILE A 271 24.36 17.60 -0.54
C ILE A 271 25.01 18.99 -0.48
N SER A 272 24.22 20.03 -0.17
CA SER A 272 24.71 21.39 0.08
C SER A 272 23.84 22.06 1.13
N LYS A 273 24.46 22.44 2.26
CA LYS A 273 23.78 23.17 3.34
C LYS A 273 23.34 24.57 2.91
N SER A 274 24.12 25.25 2.07
CA SER A 274 23.79 26.61 1.60
C SER A 274 22.63 26.63 0.60
N MET A 275 22.46 25.53 -0.14
CA MET A 275 21.35 25.35 -1.06
C MET A 275 20.19 24.56 -0.44
N HIS A 276 20.29 24.12 0.82
CA HIS A 276 19.29 23.24 1.44
C HIS A 276 18.95 21.99 0.61
N SER A 277 19.95 21.44 -0.10
CA SER A 277 19.79 20.19 -0.86
C SER A 277 20.23 18.99 -0.02
N SER A 278 19.60 17.84 -0.24
CA SER A 278 19.80 16.64 0.57
C SER A 278 19.73 15.35 -0.24
N TYR A 279 20.38 14.31 0.24
CA TYR A 279 20.23 12.94 -0.22
C TYR A 279 19.67 12.05 0.89
N MET A 280 19.03 10.96 0.50
CA MET A 280 18.65 9.85 1.35
C MET A 280 18.78 8.56 0.53
N VAL A 281 19.42 7.54 1.08
CA VAL A 281 19.62 6.23 0.45
C VAL A 281 19.38 5.15 1.50
N ASN A 282 18.75 4.06 1.11
CA ASN A 282 18.54 2.89 1.94
C ASN A 282 18.72 1.61 1.13
N PHE A 283 19.31 0.60 1.76
CA PHE A 283 19.56 -0.71 1.21
C PHE A 283 19.04 -1.78 2.16
N ARG A 284 18.41 -2.83 1.62
CA ARG A 284 17.97 -4.00 2.37
C ARG A 284 18.43 -5.29 1.72
N TYR A 285 18.76 -6.27 2.54
CA TYR A 285 19.11 -7.64 2.14
C TYR A 285 18.45 -8.66 3.06
N THR A 286 17.90 -9.74 2.51
CA THR A 286 17.23 -10.78 3.29
C THR A 286 18.12 -11.38 4.39
N MET A 287 17.57 -11.52 5.60
CA MET A 287 18.29 -12.16 6.72
C MET A 287 18.34 -13.69 6.55
N MET A 288 17.30 -14.28 5.94
CA MET A 288 17.17 -15.74 5.82
C MET A 288 18.28 -16.35 4.96
N ASP A 289 18.64 -15.71 3.85
CA ASP A 289 19.73 -16.17 2.98
C ASP A 289 21.08 -16.12 3.69
N LEU A 290 21.36 -15.05 4.44
CA LEU A 290 22.59 -14.94 5.23
C LEU A 290 22.66 -16.02 6.31
N MET A 291 21.58 -16.22 7.08
CA MET A 291 21.54 -17.21 8.16
C MET A 291 21.65 -18.64 7.63
N THR A 292 21.03 -18.93 6.48
CA THR A 292 21.16 -20.24 5.82
C THR A 292 22.58 -20.45 5.31
N ALA A 293 23.20 -19.44 4.68
CA ALA A 293 24.59 -19.51 4.22
C ALA A 293 25.60 -19.70 5.37
N MET A 294 25.27 -19.23 6.58
CA MET A 294 26.04 -19.46 7.81
C MET A 294 25.73 -20.81 8.48
N GLY A 295 24.86 -21.65 7.90
CA GLY A 295 24.49 -22.97 8.43
C GLY A 295 23.58 -22.92 9.66
N MET A 296 22.86 -21.82 9.89
CA MET A 296 21.98 -21.65 11.05
C MET A 296 20.61 -22.31 10.89
N PHE A 297 20.15 -22.50 9.66
CA PHE A 297 18.86 -23.10 9.32
C PHE A 297 18.97 -24.00 8.09
N ASP A 298 18.10 -25.00 8.01
CA ASP A 298 17.85 -25.82 6.83
C ASP A 298 16.33 -25.78 6.57
N VAL A 299 15.93 -25.04 5.53
CA VAL A 299 14.53 -24.80 5.18
C VAL A 299 14.34 -25.07 3.69
N GLY A 300 13.24 -25.75 3.32
CA GLY A 300 12.93 -26.18 1.94
C GLY A 300 12.60 -25.07 0.94
N GLY A 301 12.98 -23.82 1.24
CA GLY A 301 12.77 -22.64 0.43
C GLY A 301 13.34 -21.40 1.11
N VAL A 302 14.44 -20.86 0.57
CA VAL A 302 15.12 -19.68 1.13
C VAL A 302 14.76 -18.46 0.27
N PRO A 303 13.95 -17.50 0.77
CA PRO A 303 13.64 -16.28 0.04
C PRO A 303 14.88 -15.40 -0.06
N LYS A 304 15.38 -15.19 -1.28
CA LYS A 304 16.49 -14.31 -1.61
C LYS A 304 15.95 -13.00 -2.16
N TYR A 305 16.25 -11.88 -1.52
CA TYR A 305 15.91 -10.56 -2.05
C TYR A 305 16.88 -9.48 -1.60
N ALA A 306 17.00 -8.45 -2.43
CA ALA A 306 17.73 -7.22 -2.11
C ALA A 306 17.04 -6.04 -2.79
N ASP A 307 16.95 -4.91 -2.09
CA ASP A 307 16.41 -3.66 -2.63
C ASP A 307 17.21 -2.43 -2.21
N VAL A 308 17.16 -1.41 -3.05
CA VAL A 308 17.71 -0.09 -2.82
C VAL A 308 16.63 0.95 -3.11
N SER A 309 16.60 1.99 -2.30
CA SER A 309 15.70 3.13 -2.47
C SER A 309 16.41 4.42 -2.11
N PHE A 310 16.21 5.46 -2.91
CA PHE A 310 16.87 6.75 -2.71
C PHE A 310 16.01 7.93 -3.14
N LYS A 311 16.34 9.10 -2.57
CA LYS A 311 15.82 10.40 -2.98
C LYS A 311 16.91 11.46 -2.92
N LEU A 312 17.00 12.26 -3.97
CA LEU A 312 17.81 13.48 -4.04
C LEU A 312 16.85 14.67 -4.13
N PHE A 313 16.97 15.61 -3.19
CA PHE A 313 16.16 16.82 -3.14
C PHE A 313 17.04 18.04 -3.40
N MET A 314 16.74 18.80 -4.43
CA MET A 314 17.61 19.85 -4.97
C MET A 314 16.79 21.13 -5.29
N PRO A 315 16.49 21.96 -4.28
CA PRO A 315 15.91 23.27 -4.53
C PRO A 315 16.96 24.20 -5.16
N THR A 316 16.50 25.07 -6.06
CA THR A 316 17.34 26.06 -6.74
C THR A 316 16.82 27.46 -6.48
N LYS A 317 17.67 28.48 -6.62
CA LYS A 317 17.28 29.88 -6.33
C LYS A 317 16.25 30.45 -7.30
N LYS A 318 16.23 29.99 -8.56
CA LYS A 318 15.41 30.61 -9.63
C LYS A 318 14.68 29.62 -10.52
N MET A 319 15.12 28.37 -10.57
CA MET A 319 14.57 27.36 -11.49
C MET A 319 13.61 26.41 -10.75
N GLY A 320 13.14 26.76 -9.55
CA GLY A 320 12.28 25.87 -8.76
C GLY A 320 13.06 24.73 -8.10
N THR A 321 12.36 23.63 -7.83
CA THR A 321 12.89 22.48 -7.08
C THR A 321 12.92 21.24 -7.94
N PHE A 322 14.06 20.56 -7.96
CA PHE A 322 14.21 19.26 -8.59
C PHE A 322 14.24 18.16 -7.53
N SER A 323 13.64 17.02 -7.84
CA SER A 323 13.69 15.82 -7.02
C SER A 323 13.96 14.62 -7.91
N ILE A 324 14.90 13.76 -7.52
CA ILE A 324 15.14 12.47 -8.17
C ILE A 324 14.83 11.38 -7.17
N ILE A 325 13.95 10.45 -7.51
CA ILE A 325 13.66 9.27 -6.70
C ILE A 325 14.03 8.00 -7.44
N GLY A 326 14.41 6.98 -6.69
CA GLY A 326 14.55 5.64 -7.23
C GLY A 326 14.22 4.58 -6.21
N VAL A 327 13.57 3.52 -6.65
CA VAL A 327 13.30 2.30 -5.86
C VAL A 327 13.53 1.13 -6.79
N GLY A 328 14.25 0.10 -6.35
CA GLY A 328 14.38 -1.10 -7.14
C GLY A 328 14.96 -2.26 -6.36
N GLY A 329 14.65 -3.46 -6.81
CA GLY A 329 15.07 -4.69 -6.16
C GLY A 329 14.95 -5.90 -7.07
N LYS A 330 15.52 -7.00 -6.60
CA LYS A 330 15.41 -8.30 -7.21
C LYS A 330 15.12 -9.35 -6.15
N SER A 331 14.37 -10.37 -6.54
CA SER A 331 14.09 -11.51 -5.68
C SER A 331 14.10 -12.83 -6.43
N PHE A 332 14.40 -13.89 -5.69
CA PHE A 332 14.46 -15.26 -6.17
C PHE A 332 14.10 -16.24 -5.04
N ILE A 333 13.29 -17.23 -5.35
CA ILE A 333 13.04 -18.37 -4.47
C ILE A 333 12.93 -19.65 -5.31
N ALA A 334 13.46 -20.74 -4.78
CA ALA A 334 13.25 -22.08 -5.30
C ALA A 334 12.49 -22.88 -4.25
N LEU A 335 11.43 -23.56 -4.68
CA LEU A 335 10.54 -24.35 -3.83
C LEU A 335 10.45 -25.77 -4.40
N GLU A 336 10.50 -26.75 -3.53
CA GLU A 336 10.34 -28.16 -3.88
C GLU A 336 9.08 -28.73 -3.23
N SER A 337 8.20 -29.33 -4.03
CA SER A 337 7.05 -30.09 -3.54
C SER A 337 7.35 -31.59 -3.61
N GLN A 338 7.62 -32.22 -2.45
CA GLN A 338 7.85 -33.67 -2.40
C GLN A 338 6.53 -34.48 -2.39
N ASN A 339 6.42 -35.46 -3.30
CA ASN A 339 5.44 -36.57 -3.42
C ASN A 339 3.92 -36.26 -3.25
N ASP A 340 3.08 -37.15 -3.80
CA ASP A 340 1.60 -37.09 -3.86
C ASP A 340 0.87 -37.02 -2.49
N SER A 341 1.58 -36.96 -1.35
CA SER A 341 1.01 -36.85 -0.01
C SER A 341 0.98 -35.39 0.47
N LEU A 342 -0.23 -34.84 0.67
CA LEU A 342 -0.43 -33.52 1.28
C LEU A 342 -0.17 -33.52 2.81
N GLN A 343 0.20 -34.67 3.39
CA GLN A 343 0.55 -34.87 4.81
C GLN A 343 1.95 -34.38 5.23
N GLY A 344 2.78 -33.88 4.30
CA GLY A 344 4.04 -33.19 4.60
C GLY A 344 3.83 -31.74 5.06
N ASN A 345 4.91 -31.04 5.46
CA ASN A 345 4.91 -29.60 5.81
C ASN A 345 4.57 -28.71 4.59
N ILE A 346 3.37 -28.84 4.01
CA ILE A 346 2.85 -27.94 3.00
C ILE A 346 2.55 -26.61 3.70
N THR A 347 3.45 -25.67 3.47
CA THR A 347 3.25 -24.29 3.90
C THR A 347 2.30 -23.60 2.91
N GLY A 348 1.66 -22.50 3.30
CA GLY A 348 0.88 -21.69 2.35
C GLY A 348 1.67 -21.29 1.09
N TRP A 349 3.01 -21.24 1.16
CA TRP A 349 3.88 -20.92 0.02
C TRP A 349 3.94 -21.98 -1.07
N THR A 350 3.82 -23.26 -0.71
CA THR A 350 3.84 -24.39 -1.67
C THR A 350 2.45 -24.92 -1.97
N SER A 351 1.43 -24.38 -1.29
CA SER A 351 0.05 -24.84 -1.36
C SER A 351 -0.69 -24.50 -2.64
N GLU A 352 -0.07 -23.76 -3.57
CA GLU A 352 -0.58 -23.56 -4.94
C GLU A 352 0.17 -24.45 -5.94
N MET A 353 1.28 -25.10 -5.56
CA MET A 353 2.12 -25.89 -6.46
C MET A 353 1.48 -27.23 -6.84
N LEU A 354 1.83 -27.75 -8.01
CA LEU A 354 1.54 -29.12 -8.41
C LEU A 354 2.45 -30.09 -7.62
N PRO A 355 1.92 -31.22 -7.09
CA PRO A 355 2.75 -32.24 -6.45
C PRO A 355 3.88 -32.74 -7.38
N GLY A 356 5.06 -33.01 -6.81
CA GLY A 356 6.21 -33.50 -7.57
C GLY A 356 6.80 -32.45 -8.52
N THR A 357 6.77 -31.17 -8.16
CA THR A 357 7.39 -30.09 -8.95
C THR A 357 8.47 -29.34 -8.19
N HIS A 358 9.44 -28.83 -8.94
CA HIS A 358 10.42 -27.85 -8.49
C HIS A 358 10.09 -26.50 -9.16
N VAL A 359 9.72 -25.50 -8.36
CA VAL A 359 9.32 -24.18 -8.84
C VAL A 359 10.40 -23.15 -8.52
N LYS A 360 10.89 -22.47 -9.54
CA LYS A 360 11.78 -21.31 -9.43
C LYS A 360 10.99 -20.06 -9.77
N ASN A 361 10.88 -19.13 -8.83
CA ASN A 361 10.27 -17.82 -9.05
C ASN A 361 11.35 -16.74 -8.94
N ARG A 362 11.41 -15.86 -9.94
CA ARG A 362 12.26 -14.67 -9.96
C ARG A 362 11.40 -13.44 -10.24
N SER A 363 11.75 -12.32 -9.62
CA SER A 363 11.20 -11.03 -10.02
C SER A 363 12.21 -9.91 -9.88
N LYS A 364 12.04 -8.87 -10.70
CA LYS A 364 12.82 -7.63 -10.64
C LYS A 364 11.87 -6.46 -10.81
N MET A 365 12.11 -5.39 -10.08
CA MET A 365 11.37 -4.14 -10.24
C MET A 365 12.32 -2.96 -10.05
N GLY A 366 12.13 -1.90 -10.83
CA GLY A 366 12.86 -0.66 -10.70
C GLY A 366 12.03 0.53 -11.15
N VAL A 367 12.15 1.64 -10.46
CA VAL A 367 11.55 2.94 -10.81
C VAL A 367 12.62 4.00 -10.65
N LEU A 368 12.72 4.89 -11.62
CA LEU A 368 13.50 6.12 -11.56
C LEU A 368 12.58 7.28 -11.97
N GLY A 369 12.50 8.30 -11.12
CA GLY A 369 11.66 9.47 -11.35
C GLY A 369 12.45 10.76 -11.21
N LEU A 370 12.33 11.65 -12.19
CA LEU A 370 12.78 13.04 -12.11
C LEU A 370 11.56 13.94 -12.04
N SER A 371 11.44 14.73 -10.98
CA SER A 371 10.35 15.69 -10.78
C SER A 371 10.88 17.12 -10.69
N HIS A 372 10.10 18.05 -11.20
CA HIS A 372 10.39 19.49 -11.21
C HIS A 372 9.15 20.26 -10.75
N LYS A 373 9.30 21.06 -9.69
CA LYS A 373 8.26 21.95 -9.16
C LYS A 373 8.69 23.39 -9.37
N TYR A 374 7.88 24.17 -10.08
CA TYR A 374 8.14 25.57 -10.39
C TYR A 374 6.95 26.45 -10.03
N PHE A 375 7.21 27.59 -9.42
CA PHE A 375 6.20 28.60 -9.11
C PHE A 375 6.33 29.75 -10.10
N PHE A 376 5.25 30.04 -10.84
CA PHE A 376 5.19 31.23 -11.71
C PHE A 376 4.82 32.48 -10.92
N SER A 377 4.06 32.30 -9.85
CA SER A 377 3.66 33.32 -8.90
C SER A 377 3.32 32.67 -7.56
N GLU A 378 2.93 33.47 -6.56
CA GLU A 378 2.41 32.94 -5.30
C GLU A 378 1.09 32.18 -5.44
N LYS A 379 0.42 32.31 -6.58
CA LYS A 379 -0.89 31.70 -6.85
C LYS A 379 -0.82 30.54 -7.83
N SER A 380 0.29 30.37 -8.54
CA SER A 380 0.38 29.41 -9.63
C SER A 380 1.67 28.61 -9.62
N ARG A 381 1.52 27.29 -9.74
CA ARG A 381 2.63 26.34 -9.80
C ARG A 381 2.42 25.30 -10.89
N ILE A 382 3.52 24.76 -11.39
CA ILE A 382 3.55 23.56 -12.21
C ILE A 382 4.44 22.52 -11.54
N GLU A 383 3.99 21.28 -11.58
CA GLU A 383 4.74 20.10 -11.14
C GLU A 383 4.79 19.14 -12.32
N SER A 384 5.98 18.85 -12.83
CA SER A 384 6.21 17.95 -13.95
C SER A 384 7.13 16.82 -13.54
N SER A 385 6.89 15.61 -14.05
CA SER A 385 7.74 14.45 -13.81
C SER A 385 7.98 13.66 -15.08
N LEU A 386 9.22 13.17 -15.23
CA LEU A 386 9.59 12.13 -16.17
C LEU A 386 9.95 10.88 -15.37
N SER A 387 9.36 9.74 -15.70
CA SER A 387 9.60 8.48 -15.00
C SER A 387 9.89 7.33 -15.95
N LEU A 388 10.80 6.47 -15.53
CA LEU A 388 11.10 5.18 -16.14
C LEU A 388 10.84 4.10 -15.08
N SER A 389 10.07 3.08 -15.41
CA SER A 389 9.94 1.88 -14.57
C SER A 389 10.15 0.60 -15.37
N TYR A 390 10.67 -0.41 -14.71
CA TYR A 390 10.90 -1.75 -15.22
C TYR A 390 10.31 -2.75 -14.25
N SER A 391 9.62 -3.76 -14.77
CA SER A 391 9.14 -4.90 -14.00
C SER A 391 9.37 -6.18 -14.79
N ASN A 392 9.77 -7.23 -14.09
CA ASN A 392 9.99 -8.55 -14.64
C ASN A 392 9.49 -9.62 -13.66
N SER A 393 8.75 -10.57 -14.19
CA SER A 393 8.30 -11.80 -13.52
C SER A 393 8.82 -12.97 -14.32
N GLY A 394 9.37 -13.98 -13.66
CA GLY A 394 9.70 -15.23 -14.32
C GLY A 394 9.46 -16.42 -13.41
N ILE A 395 8.84 -17.44 -13.98
CA ILE A 395 8.49 -18.68 -13.29
C ILE A 395 9.03 -19.83 -14.14
N ASN A 396 9.70 -20.78 -13.52
CA ASN A 396 10.06 -22.04 -14.15
C ASN A 396 9.57 -23.17 -13.24
N VAL A 397 8.82 -24.09 -13.81
CA VAL A 397 8.30 -25.27 -13.12
C VAL A 397 8.88 -26.50 -13.80
N ASP A 398 9.71 -27.23 -13.09
CA ASP A 398 10.22 -28.52 -13.53
C ASP A 398 9.39 -29.63 -12.88
N ARG A 399 8.90 -30.60 -13.66
CA ARG A 399 8.26 -31.80 -13.12
C ARG A 399 9.32 -32.82 -12.74
N ILE A 400 9.26 -33.31 -11.51
CA ILE A 400 10.18 -34.30 -10.97
C ILE A 400 9.65 -35.68 -11.38
N MET A 401 10.25 -36.27 -12.42
CA MET A 401 9.94 -37.61 -12.89
C MET A 401 11.23 -38.43 -13.01
N GLU A 402 11.20 -39.66 -12.52
CA GLU A 402 12.29 -40.62 -12.74
C GLU A 402 12.17 -41.19 -14.17
N PRO A 403 13.23 -41.18 -15.01
CA PRO A 403 14.64 -40.93 -14.68
C PRO A 403 15.14 -39.49 -14.93
N GLU A 404 14.35 -38.62 -15.57
CA GLU A 404 14.77 -37.24 -15.89
C GLU A 404 13.65 -36.23 -15.63
N ASN A 405 14.02 -35.13 -14.96
CA ASN A 405 13.15 -33.96 -14.81
C ASN A 405 12.98 -33.28 -16.17
N PHE A 406 11.78 -32.77 -16.46
CA PHE A 406 11.55 -31.94 -17.64
C PHE A 406 10.85 -30.63 -17.26
N ASN A 407 11.07 -29.60 -18.07
CA ASN A 407 10.44 -28.30 -17.90
C ASN A 407 8.96 -28.39 -18.30
N PHE A 408 8.07 -28.17 -17.33
CA PHE A 408 6.62 -28.23 -17.52
C PHE A 408 6.04 -26.87 -17.90
N TYR A 409 6.56 -25.80 -17.30
CA TYR A 409 6.09 -24.44 -17.53
C TYR A 409 7.24 -23.44 -17.40
N ASN A 410 7.28 -22.49 -18.32
CA ASN A 410 8.26 -21.42 -18.33
C ASN A 410 7.57 -20.09 -18.63
N GLU A 411 7.85 -19.07 -17.82
CA GLU A 411 7.36 -17.70 -17.92
C GLU A 411 8.55 -16.74 -17.84
N ASP A 412 8.60 -15.76 -18.75
CA ASP A 412 9.40 -14.56 -18.63
C ASP A 412 8.62 -13.37 -19.20
N TYR A 413 8.07 -12.56 -18.30
CA TYR A 413 7.33 -11.37 -18.64
C TYR A 413 8.11 -10.15 -18.23
N SER A 414 8.19 -9.16 -19.11
CA SER A 414 8.81 -7.87 -18.78
C SER A 414 8.07 -6.69 -19.37
N GLU A 415 8.07 -5.59 -18.62
CA GLU A 415 7.53 -4.31 -19.03
C GLU A 415 8.50 -3.19 -18.70
N ILE A 416 8.62 -2.23 -19.61
CA ILE A 416 9.28 -0.94 -19.41
C ILE A 416 8.23 0.14 -19.63
N ASN A 417 7.96 0.94 -18.61
CA ASN A 417 7.07 2.10 -18.74
C ASN A 417 7.88 3.39 -18.73
N THR A 418 7.74 4.20 -19.78
CA THR A 418 8.25 5.58 -19.82
C THR A 418 7.06 6.52 -19.76
N ALA A 419 7.03 7.43 -18.78
CA ALA A 419 5.91 8.34 -18.62
C ALA A 419 6.34 9.79 -18.38
N PHE A 420 5.60 10.72 -18.97
CA PHE A 420 5.64 12.13 -18.66
C PHE A 420 4.31 12.55 -18.03
N SER A 421 4.38 13.22 -16.89
CA SER A 421 3.23 13.79 -16.21
C SER A 421 3.49 15.27 -15.94
N SER A 422 2.45 16.09 -16.07
CA SER A 422 2.52 17.50 -15.69
C SER A 422 1.17 17.95 -15.14
N LYS A 423 1.20 18.68 -14.03
CA LYS A 423 0.02 19.30 -13.44
C LYS A 423 0.27 20.77 -13.15
N TYR A 424 -0.70 21.60 -13.47
CA TYR A 424 -0.72 23.03 -13.20
C TYR A 424 -1.80 23.31 -12.16
N THR A 425 -1.45 24.04 -11.10
CA THR A 425 -2.37 24.46 -10.05
C THR A 425 -2.42 25.99 -9.98
N LEU A 426 -3.64 26.55 -9.95
CA LEU A 426 -3.90 27.98 -9.84
C LEU A 426 -4.89 28.25 -8.71
N LYS A 427 -4.41 28.88 -7.63
CA LYS A 427 -5.23 29.39 -6.53
C LYS A 427 -5.70 30.81 -6.86
N CYS A 428 -6.90 30.95 -7.42
CA CYS A 428 -7.44 32.26 -7.79
C CYS A 428 -7.74 33.13 -6.56
N SER A 429 -8.27 32.51 -5.51
CA SER A 429 -8.59 33.12 -4.22
C SER A 429 -8.64 32.05 -3.12
N ALA A 430 -8.83 32.44 -1.86
CA ALA A 430 -9.13 31.50 -0.77
C ALA A 430 -10.36 30.61 -1.02
N ARG A 431 -11.26 31.04 -1.93
CA ARG A 431 -12.50 30.32 -2.29
C ARG A 431 -12.34 29.33 -3.43
N SER A 432 -11.39 29.51 -4.34
CA SER A 432 -11.35 28.72 -5.57
C SER A 432 -9.93 28.41 -6.01
N THR A 433 -9.66 27.12 -6.18
CA THR A 433 -8.40 26.58 -6.70
C THR A 433 -8.69 25.62 -7.86
N PHE A 434 -7.99 25.83 -8.96
CA PHE A 434 -8.09 25.07 -10.19
C PHE A 434 -6.85 24.19 -10.34
N GLN A 435 -7.04 22.99 -10.87
CA GLN A 435 -5.95 22.10 -11.26
C GLN A 435 -6.25 21.42 -12.58
N ALA A 436 -5.27 21.40 -13.47
CA ALA A 436 -5.32 20.67 -14.73
C ALA A 436 -4.04 19.86 -14.89
N GLY A 437 -4.10 18.69 -15.51
CA GLY A 437 -2.91 17.91 -15.77
C GLY A 437 -3.05 16.92 -16.91
N VAL A 438 -1.90 16.41 -17.33
CA VAL A 438 -1.73 15.40 -18.37
C VAL A 438 -0.77 14.32 -17.89
N ASP A 439 -1.01 13.07 -18.27
CA ASP A 439 -0.12 11.93 -18.06
C ASP A 439 -0.08 11.12 -19.37
N VAL A 440 1.11 10.95 -19.93
CA VAL A 440 1.34 10.19 -21.16
C VAL A 440 2.32 9.08 -20.84
N ARG A 441 1.91 7.84 -21.05
CA ARG A 441 2.71 6.64 -20.75
C ARG A 441 2.88 5.79 -22.00
N ARG A 442 4.12 5.48 -22.30
CA ARG A 442 4.53 4.42 -23.21
C ARG A 442 4.82 3.15 -22.41
N ILE A 443 4.21 2.05 -22.79
CA ILE A 443 4.39 0.72 -22.19
C ILE A 443 5.04 -0.15 -23.26
N ASP A 444 6.32 -0.46 -23.11
CA ASP A 444 7.03 -1.43 -23.94
C ASP A 444 7.03 -2.78 -23.20
N PHE A 445 6.60 -3.85 -23.88
CA PHE A 445 6.44 -5.17 -23.25
C PHE A 445 7.08 -6.28 -24.08
N ASP A 446 7.53 -7.31 -23.38
CA ASP A 446 8.09 -8.55 -23.92
C ASP A 446 7.57 -9.69 -23.04
N TYR A 447 6.60 -10.44 -23.56
CA TYR A 447 5.92 -11.52 -22.85
C TYR A 447 6.18 -12.85 -23.53
N PHE A 448 6.74 -13.78 -22.75
CA PHE A 448 6.93 -15.15 -23.16
C PHE A 448 6.41 -16.09 -22.08
N ASP A 449 5.55 -17.03 -22.46
CA ASP A 449 5.28 -18.22 -21.68
C ASP A 449 5.00 -19.42 -22.56
N GLU A 450 5.31 -20.61 -22.04
CA GLU A 450 4.97 -21.87 -22.67
C GLU A 450 4.64 -22.94 -21.62
N THR A 451 3.73 -23.84 -21.97
CA THR A 451 3.34 -25.00 -21.16
C THR A 451 3.55 -26.28 -21.96
N TYR A 452 4.13 -27.30 -21.33
CA TYR A 452 4.26 -28.63 -21.93
C TYR A 452 2.95 -29.41 -21.83
N LEU A 453 2.35 -29.76 -22.97
CA LEU A 453 1.16 -30.61 -23.02
C LEU A 453 1.56 -32.08 -23.06
N GLU A 454 1.46 -32.78 -21.93
CA GLU A 454 1.91 -34.18 -21.80
C GLU A 454 1.22 -35.15 -22.76
N ASN A 455 -0.08 -34.94 -23.00
CA ASN A 455 -0.88 -35.78 -23.90
C ASN A 455 -0.43 -35.62 -25.36
N GLU A 456 0.09 -34.45 -25.73
CA GLU A 456 0.43 -34.09 -27.11
C GLU A 456 1.95 -34.07 -27.35
N LYS A 457 2.74 -34.12 -26.27
CA LYS A 457 4.21 -34.17 -26.21
C LYS A 457 4.92 -32.98 -26.87
N TYR A 458 4.35 -31.79 -26.79
CA TYR A 458 4.96 -30.55 -27.25
C TYR A 458 4.66 -29.34 -26.33
N PHE A 459 5.40 -28.25 -26.50
CA PHE A 459 5.17 -26.98 -25.82
C PHE A 459 4.17 -26.11 -26.58
N VAL A 460 3.20 -25.56 -25.87
CA VAL A 460 2.27 -24.54 -26.39
C VAL A 460 2.60 -23.21 -25.75
N ALA A 461 2.85 -22.20 -26.58
CA ALA A 461 2.98 -20.83 -26.11
C ALA A 461 1.61 -20.30 -25.66
N GLY A 462 1.50 -19.81 -24.42
CA GLY A 462 0.34 -19.04 -23.99
C GLY A 462 0.50 -17.55 -24.34
N SER A 463 1.74 -17.08 -24.44
CA SER A 463 2.11 -15.78 -24.96
C SER A 463 3.51 -15.84 -25.58
N ASP A 464 3.68 -15.28 -26.76
CA ASP A 464 4.99 -14.94 -27.34
C ASP A 464 4.82 -13.63 -28.10
N THR A 465 4.98 -12.50 -27.40
CA THR A 465 4.66 -11.19 -27.95
C THR A 465 5.55 -10.10 -27.40
N LYS A 466 6.11 -9.32 -28.33
CA LYS A 466 6.86 -8.10 -28.07
C LYS A 466 6.20 -6.92 -28.75
N GLY A 467 6.06 -5.81 -28.04
CA GLY A 467 5.38 -4.64 -28.60
C GLY A 467 5.42 -3.42 -27.70
N ASN A 468 4.58 -2.45 -28.05
CA ASN A 468 4.35 -1.29 -27.22
C ASN A 468 2.89 -0.81 -27.30
N ALA A 469 2.48 -0.06 -26.28
CA ALA A 469 1.19 0.62 -26.20
C ALA A 469 1.38 2.03 -25.63
N MET A 470 0.47 2.93 -25.97
CA MET A 470 0.40 4.29 -25.43
C MET A 470 -0.90 4.47 -24.65
N LEU A 471 -0.79 5.03 -23.44
CA LEU A 471 -1.92 5.50 -22.64
C LEU A 471 -1.80 7.00 -22.47
N TYR A 472 -2.82 7.73 -22.92
CA TYR A 472 -2.94 9.17 -22.76
C TYR A 472 -4.01 9.46 -21.72
N GLN A 473 -3.72 10.34 -20.77
CA GLN A 473 -4.65 10.78 -19.75
C GLN A 473 -4.59 12.31 -19.62
N ALA A 474 -5.73 12.94 -19.39
CA ALA A 474 -5.83 14.37 -19.09
C ALA A 474 -6.97 14.61 -18.10
N TYR A 475 -6.82 15.61 -17.26
CA TYR A 475 -7.85 15.96 -16.29
C TYR A 475 -7.92 17.45 -15.99
N PHE A 476 -9.07 17.85 -15.47
CA PHE A 476 -9.32 19.16 -14.92
C PHE A 476 -10.20 19.02 -13.68
N GLN A 477 -9.90 19.78 -12.63
CA GLN A 477 -10.71 19.82 -11.42
C GLN A 477 -10.66 21.18 -10.74
N VAL A 478 -11.72 21.49 -9.99
CA VAL A 478 -11.89 22.74 -9.26
C VAL A 478 -12.44 22.45 -7.89
N ILE A 479 -11.73 22.94 -6.87
CA ILE A 479 -12.26 22.98 -5.50
C ILE A 479 -12.75 24.39 -5.20
N ASN A 480 -13.99 24.47 -4.74
CA ASN A 480 -14.69 25.71 -4.38
C ASN A 480 -15.14 25.64 -2.91
N ARG A 481 -14.59 26.52 -2.08
CA ARG A 481 -15.06 26.78 -0.71
C ARG A 481 -16.10 27.90 -0.76
N LEU A 482 -17.37 27.53 -0.87
CA LEU A 482 -18.48 28.47 -1.00
C LEU A 482 -18.75 29.25 0.30
N SER A 483 -18.45 28.63 1.44
CA SER A 483 -18.40 29.24 2.78
C SER A 483 -17.37 28.49 3.64
N GLU A 484 -17.21 28.87 4.92
CA GLU A 484 -16.41 28.09 5.88
C GLU A 484 -16.99 26.69 6.18
N GLN A 485 -18.27 26.47 5.85
CA GLN A 485 -18.96 25.20 6.11
C GLN A 485 -19.07 24.33 4.86
N LEU A 486 -19.13 24.93 3.67
CA LEU A 486 -19.46 24.22 2.43
C LEU A 486 -18.31 24.26 1.43
N THR A 487 -17.77 23.07 1.13
CA THR A 487 -16.74 22.87 0.10
C THR A 487 -17.23 21.88 -0.94
N ILE A 488 -17.02 22.21 -2.21
CA ILE A 488 -17.37 21.37 -3.36
C ILE A 488 -16.11 21.16 -4.19
N ASN A 489 -15.81 19.92 -4.59
CA ASN A 489 -14.86 19.63 -5.64
C ASN A 489 -15.58 18.98 -6.83
N TRP A 490 -15.27 19.39 -8.04
CA TRP A 490 -15.78 18.75 -9.25
C TRP A 490 -14.69 18.75 -10.32
N GLY A 491 -14.74 17.75 -11.19
CA GLY A 491 -13.72 17.57 -12.21
C GLY A 491 -14.12 16.56 -13.28
N LEU A 492 -13.26 16.47 -14.28
CA LEU A 492 -13.39 15.61 -15.43
C LEU A 492 -12.03 14.96 -15.69
N HIS A 493 -12.01 13.65 -15.82
CA HIS A 493 -10.85 12.88 -16.25
C HIS A 493 -11.14 12.26 -17.62
N GLY A 494 -10.14 12.20 -18.48
CA GLY A 494 -10.22 11.54 -19.78
C GLY A 494 -9.01 10.64 -19.98
N GLN A 495 -9.23 9.45 -20.54
CA GLN A 495 -8.15 8.54 -20.89
C GLN A 495 -8.40 7.81 -22.21
N LEU A 496 -7.33 7.48 -22.93
CA LEU A 496 -7.32 6.80 -24.23
C LEU A 496 -6.16 5.81 -24.28
N LEU A 497 -6.47 4.54 -24.54
CA LEU A 497 -5.51 3.49 -24.85
C LEU A 497 -5.41 3.33 -26.37
N GLU A 498 -4.21 3.50 -26.93
CA GLU A 498 -4.00 3.56 -28.38
C GLU A 498 -4.21 2.21 -29.09
N ILE A 499 -3.88 1.08 -28.44
CA ILE A 499 -3.86 -0.23 -29.11
C ILE A 499 -5.22 -0.66 -29.68
N ASN A 500 -6.30 -0.22 -29.04
CA ASN A 500 -7.67 -0.56 -29.42
C ASN A 500 -8.60 0.66 -29.45
N ASN A 501 -8.05 1.86 -29.34
CA ASN A 501 -8.78 3.13 -29.24
C ASN A 501 -9.81 3.17 -28.09
N GLY A 502 -9.60 2.38 -27.04
CA GLY A 502 -10.44 2.36 -25.85
C GLY A 502 -10.35 3.70 -25.12
N ALA A 503 -11.48 4.41 -25.02
CA ALA A 503 -11.54 5.73 -24.39
C ALA A 503 -12.59 5.82 -23.28
N SER A 504 -12.36 6.72 -22.33
CA SER A 504 -13.28 7.00 -21.23
C SER A 504 -13.26 8.48 -20.87
N LEU A 505 -14.45 9.02 -20.60
CA LEU A 505 -14.65 10.36 -20.04
C LEU A 505 -15.38 10.21 -18.71
N GLU A 506 -14.77 10.75 -17.65
CA GLU A 506 -14.98 10.35 -16.26
C GLU A 506 -15.29 11.55 -15.39
N PRO A 507 -16.58 11.94 -15.26
CA PRO A 507 -16.97 13.02 -14.36
C PRO A 507 -16.81 12.62 -12.89
N ARG A 508 -16.37 13.56 -12.07
CA ARG A 508 -16.17 13.40 -10.63
C ARG A 508 -16.72 14.60 -9.87
N ALA A 509 -17.36 14.36 -8.74
CA ALA A 509 -17.88 15.41 -7.88
C ALA A 509 -17.88 14.95 -6.42
N SER A 510 -17.54 15.85 -5.51
CA SER A 510 -17.66 15.62 -4.08
C SER A 510 -18.05 16.90 -3.35
N LEU A 511 -18.71 16.71 -2.22
CA LEU A 511 -19.29 17.74 -1.38
C LEU A 511 -18.87 17.44 0.06
N SER A 512 -18.48 18.46 0.80
CA SER A 512 -18.27 18.40 2.25
C SER A 512 -19.00 19.57 2.90
N TYR A 513 -19.91 19.27 3.82
CA TYR A 513 -20.69 20.23 4.58
C TYR A 513 -20.45 20.06 6.08
N ALA A 514 -19.86 21.06 6.73
CA ALA A 514 -19.68 21.10 8.17
C ALA A 514 -20.99 21.55 8.85
N LEU A 515 -21.66 20.61 9.52
CA LEU A 515 -22.87 20.88 10.32
C LEU A 515 -22.56 21.80 11.50
N ASN A 516 -21.39 21.61 12.11
CA ASN A 516 -20.81 22.44 13.15
C ASN A 516 -19.29 22.19 13.18
N ARG A 517 -18.60 22.69 14.22
CA ARG A 517 -17.13 22.56 14.34
C ARG A 517 -16.63 21.12 14.46
N ASN A 518 -17.48 20.19 14.88
CA ASN A 518 -17.11 18.82 15.21
C ASN A 518 -17.79 17.76 14.33
N GLN A 519 -18.75 18.15 13.48
CA GLN A 519 -19.53 17.23 12.65
C GLN A 519 -19.54 17.66 11.20
N ARG A 520 -19.39 16.69 10.30
CA ARG A 520 -19.34 16.91 8.85
C ARG A 520 -20.07 15.79 8.12
N LEU A 521 -20.84 16.18 7.11
CA LEU A 521 -21.40 15.29 6.11
C LEU A 521 -20.62 15.45 4.81
N SER A 522 -20.34 14.35 4.13
CA SER A 522 -19.72 14.36 2.81
C SER A 522 -20.51 13.49 1.83
N LEU A 523 -20.54 13.88 0.56
CA LEU A 523 -21.05 13.07 -0.54
C LEU A 523 -19.98 12.99 -1.64
N GLY A 524 -19.88 11.86 -2.31
CA GLY A 524 -18.92 11.62 -3.39
C GLY A 524 -19.54 10.83 -4.52
N TYR A 525 -19.22 11.24 -5.74
CA TYR A 525 -19.51 10.52 -6.97
C TYR A 525 -18.27 10.54 -7.88
N GLY A 526 -17.97 9.40 -8.49
CA GLY A 526 -16.98 9.32 -9.56
C GLY A 526 -17.29 8.19 -10.53
N LEU A 527 -17.17 8.47 -11.83
CA LEU A 527 -16.96 7.42 -12.82
C LEU A 527 -15.46 7.20 -12.96
N HIS A 528 -15.04 5.93 -12.90
CA HIS A 528 -13.64 5.53 -12.99
C HIS A 528 -13.47 4.48 -14.07
N GLY A 529 -12.41 4.56 -14.86
CA GLY A 529 -12.04 3.58 -15.88
C GLY A 529 -10.64 3.04 -15.67
N GLN A 530 -10.39 1.83 -16.17
CA GLN A 530 -9.08 1.19 -16.12
C GLN A 530 -8.89 0.23 -17.29
N ILE A 531 -7.68 0.17 -17.82
CA ILE A 531 -7.24 -0.84 -18.79
C ILE A 531 -6.99 -2.19 -18.09
N GLN A 532 -6.97 -3.30 -18.81
CA GLN A 532 -6.52 -4.57 -18.21
C GLN A 532 -4.99 -4.57 -18.05
N PRO A 533 -4.42 -5.46 -17.20
CA PRO A 533 -2.99 -5.74 -17.27
C PRO A 533 -2.57 -6.04 -18.72
N MET A 534 -1.45 -5.47 -19.18
CA MET A 534 -1.10 -5.50 -20.62
C MET A 534 -0.99 -6.92 -21.17
N LEU A 535 -0.48 -7.88 -20.38
CA LEU A 535 -0.41 -9.29 -20.76
C LEU A 535 -1.77 -9.88 -21.19
N VAL A 536 -2.88 -9.43 -20.59
CA VAL A 536 -4.23 -9.96 -20.90
C VAL A 536 -4.62 -9.68 -22.35
N TYR A 537 -4.14 -8.57 -22.93
CA TYR A 537 -4.42 -8.22 -24.33
C TYR A 537 -3.71 -9.12 -25.34
N PHE A 538 -2.66 -9.83 -24.93
CA PHE A 538 -1.74 -10.55 -25.81
C PHE A 538 -1.66 -12.06 -25.53
N VAL A 539 -2.62 -12.59 -24.78
CA VAL A 539 -2.82 -14.05 -24.67
C VAL A 539 -3.07 -14.61 -26.08
N GLN A 540 -2.36 -15.68 -26.42
CA GLN A 540 -2.47 -16.37 -27.70
C GLN A 540 -3.53 -17.47 -27.63
N THR A 541 -4.52 -17.40 -28.52
CA THR A 541 -5.52 -18.45 -28.73
C THR A 541 -5.10 -19.35 -29.88
N PRO A 542 -4.80 -20.64 -29.66
CA PRO A 542 -4.50 -21.57 -30.75
C PRO A 542 -5.69 -21.73 -31.71
N ILE A 543 -5.45 -21.61 -33.02
CA ILE A 543 -6.51 -21.74 -34.06
C ILE A 543 -6.65 -23.20 -34.51
N ASN A 544 -5.59 -23.99 -34.41
CA ASN A 544 -5.52 -25.40 -34.76
C ASN A 544 -4.57 -26.13 -33.79
N ASN A 545 -4.40 -27.45 -33.96
CA ASN A 545 -3.42 -28.23 -33.18
C ASN A 545 -1.96 -27.98 -33.62
N SER A 546 -1.66 -26.82 -34.23
CA SER A 546 -0.31 -26.39 -34.54
C SER A 546 0.05 -25.18 -33.69
N ASN A 547 1.23 -25.21 -33.07
CA ASN A 547 1.69 -24.12 -32.19
C ASN A 547 2.15 -22.87 -32.95
N THR A 548 1.89 -22.80 -34.26
CA THR A 548 2.33 -21.70 -35.12
C THR A 548 1.20 -20.77 -35.51
N ASP A 549 -0.05 -21.24 -35.50
CA ASP A 549 -1.22 -20.44 -35.89
C ASP A 549 -2.05 -20.04 -34.66
N TYR A 550 -2.02 -18.75 -34.32
CA TYR A 550 -2.75 -18.21 -33.18
C TYR A 550 -3.52 -16.93 -33.51
N ALA A 551 -4.52 -16.63 -32.70
CA ALA A 551 -5.25 -15.37 -32.69
C ALA A 551 -5.02 -14.61 -31.38
N LEU A 552 -4.96 -13.27 -31.45
CA LEU A 552 -4.95 -12.40 -30.26
C LEU A 552 -6.38 -11.94 -29.96
N THR A 553 -7.17 -12.85 -29.42
CA THR A 553 -8.63 -12.66 -29.22
C THR A 553 -8.96 -11.52 -28.25
N ASN A 554 -8.07 -11.25 -27.29
CA ASN A 554 -8.24 -10.19 -26.27
C ASN A 554 -7.78 -8.79 -26.71
N LYS A 555 -7.18 -8.63 -27.89
CA LYS A 555 -6.53 -7.37 -28.31
C LYS A 555 -7.48 -6.16 -28.31
N ASN A 556 -8.78 -6.39 -28.51
CA ASN A 556 -9.80 -5.35 -28.60
C ASN A 556 -10.57 -5.08 -27.28
N LEU A 557 -10.10 -5.59 -26.14
CA LEU A 557 -10.75 -5.36 -24.84
C LEU A 557 -10.84 -3.88 -24.45
N GLY A 558 -12.05 -3.37 -24.27
CA GLY A 558 -12.29 -2.03 -23.74
C GLY A 558 -11.87 -1.85 -22.28
N LEU A 559 -12.01 -0.62 -21.79
CA LEU A 559 -11.77 -0.28 -20.39
C LEU A 559 -12.89 -0.84 -19.49
N SER A 560 -12.49 -1.47 -18.39
CA SER A 560 -13.39 -1.75 -17.26
C SER A 560 -13.79 -0.43 -16.61
N LYS A 561 -15.04 -0.31 -16.16
CA LYS A 561 -15.57 0.94 -15.57
C LYS A 561 -16.31 0.69 -14.27
N ASN A 562 -16.33 1.71 -13.41
CA ASN A 562 -17.00 1.68 -12.12
C ASN A 562 -17.62 3.04 -11.76
N HIS A 563 -18.94 3.08 -11.55
CA HIS A 563 -19.60 4.20 -10.89
C HIS A 563 -19.48 4.02 -9.37
N GLN A 564 -18.91 5.00 -8.67
CA GLN A 564 -18.78 4.97 -7.22
C GLN A 564 -19.61 6.08 -6.60
N PHE A 565 -20.47 5.72 -5.65
CA PHE A 565 -21.26 6.63 -4.84
C PHE A 565 -20.92 6.42 -3.37
N VAL A 566 -20.65 7.50 -2.64
CA VAL A 566 -20.33 7.43 -1.21
C VAL A 566 -21.06 8.55 -0.46
N ALA A 567 -21.63 8.20 0.69
CA ALA A 567 -22.07 9.15 1.70
C ALA A 567 -21.27 8.93 2.99
N GLY A 568 -20.75 9.99 3.58
CA GLY A 568 -19.90 9.95 4.76
C GLY A 568 -20.41 10.87 5.87
N TYR A 569 -20.24 10.44 7.11
CA TYR A 569 -20.47 11.24 8.32
C TYR A 569 -19.27 11.14 9.24
N ASP A 570 -18.71 12.28 9.62
CA ASP A 570 -17.52 12.41 10.45
C ASP A 570 -17.87 13.24 11.69
N TRP A 571 -17.59 12.68 12.87
CA TRP A 571 -17.87 13.28 14.15
C TRP A 571 -16.66 13.19 15.08
N SER A 572 -16.07 14.36 15.37
CA SER A 572 -15.11 14.52 16.45
C SER A 572 -15.82 14.58 17.81
N LEU A 573 -15.94 13.41 18.47
CA LEU A 573 -16.54 13.26 19.79
C LEU A 573 -15.74 14.00 20.88
N SER A 574 -14.42 14.04 20.73
CA SER A 574 -13.51 14.86 21.53
C SER A 574 -12.28 15.24 20.69
N PRO A 575 -11.36 16.11 21.17
CA PRO A 575 -10.13 16.42 20.44
C PRO A 575 -9.28 15.22 20.03
N ASN A 576 -9.42 14.09 20.75
CA ASN A 576 -8.62 12.88 20.54
C ASN A 576 -9.47 11.64 20.21
N LEU A 577 -10.78 11.78 19.96
CA LEU A 577 -11.69 10.67 19.67
C LEU A 577 -12.60 11.05 18.49
N ARG A 578 -12.52 10.28 17.42
CA ARG A 578 -13.24 10.49 16.17
C ARG A 578 -14.07 9.27 15.83
N LEU A 579 -15.30 9.51 15.39
CA LEU A 579 -16.18 8.53 14.79
C LEU A 579 -16.38 8.90 13.31
N LYS A 580 -16.12 7.96 12.40
CA LYS A 580 -16.42 8.08 10.98
C LYS A 580 -17.31 6.93 10.53
N MET A 581 -18.33 7.25 9.74
CA MET A 581 -19.21 6.29 9.10
C MET A 581 -19.27 6.58 7.61
N GLU A 582 -19.20 5.56 6.76
CA GLU A 582 -19.41 5.68 5.31
C GLU A 582 -20.41 4.62 4.82
N ALA A 583 -21.27 5.00 3.89
CA ALA A 583 -22.10 4.09 3.12
C ALA A 583 -21.71 4.25 1.65
N TYR A 584 -21.56 3.14 0.94
CA TYR A 584 -21.13 3.17 -0.46
C TYR A 584 -21.94 2.23 -1.33
N TYR A 585 -22.01 2.58 -2.62
CA TYR A 585 -22.50 1.75 -3.70
C TYR A 585 -21.57 1.90 -4.90
N GLN A 586 -21.15 0.77 -5.48
CA GLN A 586 -20.31 0.69 -6.65
C GLN A 586 -21.01 -0.14 -7.72
N HIS A 587 -21.04 0.35 -8.96
CA HIS A 587 -21.57 -0.36 -10.10
C HIS A 587 -20.49 -0.51 -11.17
N LEU A 588 -19.99 -1.74 -11.30
CA LEU A 588 -18.96 -2.12 -12.26
C LEU A 588 -19.62 -2.61 -13.55
N PHE A 589 -19.07 -2.19 -14.69
CA PHE A 589 -19.54 -2.57 -16.01
C PHE A 589 -18.39 -2.60 -17.02
N ASN A 590 -18.64 -3.23 -18.17
CA ASN A 590 -17.62 -3.53 -19.17
C ASN A 590 -16.45 -4.35 -18.61
N ILE A 591 -16.73 -5.20 -17.62
CA ILE A 591 -15.73 -6.10 -17.04
C ILE A 591 -15.49 -7.25 -18.02
N PRO A 592 -14.24 -7.58 -18.38
CA PRO A 592 -13.98 -8.73 -19.24
C PRO A 592 -14.41 -10.05 -18.59
N VAL A 593 -15.10 -10.86 -19.39
CA VAL A 593 -15.56 -12.22 -19.10
C VAL A 593 -15.32 -13.06 -20.37
N GLU A 594 -15.27 -14.39 -20.27
CA GLU A 594 -15.13 -15.24 -21.47
C GLU A 594 -16.33 -15.06 -22.42
N GLU A 595 -16.10 -15.17 -23.72
CA GLU A 595 -17.16 -15.11 -24.72
C GLU A 595 -18.11 -16.31 -24.60
N LYS A 596 -17.56 -17.50 -24.36
CA LYS A 596 -18.34 -18.69 -24.01
C LYS A 596 -18.94 -18.56 -22.61
N ALA A 597 -20.11 -19.16 -22.40
CA ALA A 597 -20.74 -19.19 -21.09
C ALA A 597 -19.83 -19.88 -20.05
N SER A 598 -19.39 -19.13 -19.06
CA SER A 598 -18.54 -19.60 -17.97
C SER A 598 -18.71 -18.73 -16.71
N THR A 599 -18.02 -19.12 -15.64
CA THR A 599 -17.97 -18.37 -14.38
C THR A 599 -16.84 -17.35 -14.31
N PHE A 600 -15.99 -17.26 -15.34
CA PHE A 600 -14.80 -16.41 -15.32
C PHE A 600 -15.17 -14.92 -15.34
N SER A 601 -14.43 -14.12 -14.58
CA SER A 601 -14.50 -12.66 -14.63
C SER A 601 -13.22 -12.04 -14.09
N MET A 602 -12.76 -10.99 -14.75
CA MET A 602 -11.65 -10.16 -14.24
C MET A 602 -11.92 -9.54 -12.87
N SER A 603 -13.17 -9.53 -12.39
CA SER A 603 -13.49 -9.10 -11.01
C SER A 603 -12.87 -10.00 -9.93
N ASN A 604 -12.47 -11.24 -10.27
CA ASN A 604 -11.86 -12.20 -9.35
C ASN A 604 -10.34 -12.36 -9.55
N TYR A 605 -9.74 -11.63 -10.49
CA TYR A 605 -8.33 -11.77 -10.87
C TYR A 605 -7.39 -11.04 -9.88
N GLY A 606 -6.12 -11.46 -9.78
CA GLY A 606 -5.03 -10.64 -9.23
C GLY A 606 -4.48 -11.01 -7.85
N ALA A 607 -5.05 -12.00 -7.17
CA ALA A 607 -4.67 -12.38 -5.80
C ALA A 607 -3.90 -13.71 -5.70
N ASN A 608 -3.46 -14.27 -6.84
CA ASN A 608 -2.79 -15.58 -6.93
C ASN A 608 -1.31 -15.43 -7.35
N PHE A 609 -0.45 -16.40 -7.01
CA PHE A 609 0.99 -16.34 -7.31
C PHE A 609 1.34 -16.60 -8.79
N HIS A 610 0.33 -16.77 -9.64
CA HIS A 610 0.45 -17.02 -11.07
C HIS A 610 -0.61 -16.22 -11.83
N ASN A 611 -0.42 -16.12 -13.15
CA ASN A 611 -1.37 -15.48 -14.05
C ASN A 611 -2.30 -16.52 -14.66
N GLU A 612 -3.59 -16.20 -14.73
CA GLU A 612 -4.57 -16.99 -15.48
C GLU A 612 -4.55 -16.53 -16.95
N ASN A 613 -4.00 -17.35 -17.85
CA ASN A 613 -3.96 -17.09 -19.30
C ASN A 613 -5.33 -17.38 -19.96
N THR A 614 -6.32 -16.55 -19.62
CA THR A 614 -7.67 -16.68 -20.17
C THR A 614 -7.80 -15.86 -21.45
N ASP A 615 -8.23 -16.51 -22.53
CA ASP A 615 -8.41 -15.90 -23.84
C ASP A 615 -9.89 -15.63 -24.15
N SER A 616 -10.16 -15.13 -25.36
CA SER A 616 -11.50 -14.96 -25.91
C SER A 616 -12.43 -14.16 -24.98
N LEU A 617 -11.91 -13.08 -24.40
CA LEU A 617 -12.62 -12.23 -23.45
C LEU A 617 -13.41 -11.12 -24.16
N ILE A 618 -14.57 -10.79 -23.61
CA ILE A 618 -15.45 -9.69 -24.05
C ILE A 618 -15.89 -8.81 -22.87
N ASN A 619 -16.10 -7.51 -23.11
CA ASN A 619 -16.51 -6.55 -22.07
C ASN A 619 -18.03 -6.58 -21.78
N SER A 620 -18.62 -7.76 -21.50
CA SER A 620 -20.05 -7.90 -21.21
C SER A 620 -20.34 -8.08 -19.71
N GLY A 621 -19.32 -8.34 -18.89
CA GLY A 621 -19.45 -8.58 -17.46
C GLY A 621 -19.83 -7.33 -16.66
N LYS A 622 -20.48 -7.57 -15.51
CA LYS A 622 -20.91 -6.53 -14.58
C LYS A 622 -20.53 -6.90 -13.15
N GLY A 623 -20.51 -5.91 -12.28
CA GLY A 623 -20.32 -6.09 -10.85
C GLY A 623 -21.10 -5.07 -10.03
N LYS A 624 -21.32 -5.38 -8.76
CA LYS A 624 -21.91 -4.47 -7.78
C LYS A 624 -21.31 -4.72 -6.42
N ASN A 625 -20.89 -3.65 -5.76
CA ASN A 625 -20.43 -3.70 -4.37
C ASN A 625 -21.20 -2.67 -3.56
N MET A 626 -21.62 -3.02 -2.35
CA MET A 626 -22.26 -2.09 -1.44
C MET A 626 -21.93 -2.43 0.00
N GLY A 627 -21.89 -1.43 0.86
CA GLY A 627 -21.60 -1.69 2.26
C GLY A 627 -21.69 -0.47 3.15
N LEU A 628 -21.56 -0.74 4.44
CA LEU A 628 -21.44 0.21 5.52
C LEU A 628 -20.09 0.03 6.20
N GLU A 629 -19.42 1.14 6.46
CA GLU A 629 -18.10 1.21 7.08
C GLU A 629 -18.19 2.09 8.33
N PHE A 630 -17.55 1.64 9.40
CA PHE A 630 -17.48 2.31 10.68
C PHE A 630 -16.01 2.37 11.12
N THR A 631 -15.59 3.52 11.64
CA THR A 631 -14.26 3.73 12.22
C THR A 631 -14.42 4.55 13.49
N LEU A 632 -14.06 3.97 14.63
CA LEU A 632 -13.90 4.68 15.89
C LEU A 632 -12.41 4.71 16.23
N GLU A 633 -11.85 5.90 16.27
CA GLU A 633 -10.42 6.11 16.43
C GLU A 633 -10.13 7.05 17.58
N LYS A 634 -9.29 6.59 18.49
CA LYS A 634 -8.68 7.41 19.52
C LYS A 634 -7.21 7.62 19.18
N TYR A 635 -6.86 8.85 18.82
CA TYR A 635 -5.45 9.23 18.67
C TYR A 635 -4.70 9.04 19.98
N LEU A 636 -3.40 8.78 19.87
CA LEU A 636 -2.49 8.73 21.01
C LEU A 636 -2.70 9.98 21.85
N SER A 637 -3.10 9.78 23.10
CA SER A 637 -3.18 10.83 24.10
C SER A 637 -3.24 10.18 25.46
N ARG A 638 -2.53 10.77 26.43
CA ARG A 638 -2.30 10.13 27.75
C ARG A 638 -1.77 8.70 27.58
N ASN A 639 -0.76 8.55 26.72
CA ASN A 639 -0.05 7.29 26.49
C ASN A 639 -0.85 6.14 25.86
N PHE A 640 -2.12 6.34 25.51
CA PHE A 640 -3.00 5.29 24.98
C PHE A 640 -3.62 5.69 23.64
N TYR A 641 -3.77 4.74 22.74
CA TYR A 641 -4.47 4.89 21.47
C TYR A 641 -5.25 3.62 21.11
N PHE A 642 -6.29 3.76 20.30
CA PHE A 642 -6.96 2.61 19.68
C PHE A 642 -7.59 2.98 18.35
N LEU A 643 -7.77 1.98 17.50
CA LEU A 643 -8.50 2.05 16.25
C LEU A 643 -9.43 0.82 16.18
N LEU A 644 -10.73 1.08 16.07
CA LEU A 644 -11.74 0.07 15.80
C LEU A 644 -12.34 0.37 14.43
N THR A 645 -12.15 -0.53 13.47
CA THR A 645 -12.83 -0.48 12.17
C THR A 645 -13.76 -1.67 12.01
N ALA A 646 -14.92 -1.43 11.42
CA ALA A 646 -15.88 -2.47 11.10
C ALA A 646 -16.47 -2.19 9.72
N SER A 647 -16.75 -3.22 8.95
CA SER A 647 -17.39 -3.11 7.65
C SER A 647 -18.29 -4.30 7.42
N VAL A 648 -19.47 -4.04 6.86
CA VAL A 648 -20.43 -5.05 6.41
C VAL A 648 -20.74 -4.73 4.96
N TYR A 649 -20.56 -5.70 4.07
CA TYR A 649 -20.63 -5.47 2.63
C TYR A 649 -21.15 -6.68 1.86
N ASP A 650 -21.60 -6.44 0.64
CA ASP A 650 -21.93 -7.46 -0.36
C ASP A 650 -21.23 -7.09 -1.67
N SER A 651 -20.52 -8.05 -2.27
CA SER A 651 -19.78 -7.87 -3.52
C SER A 651 -20.10 -9.02 -4.47
N LYS A 652 -20.61 -8.67 -5.65
CA LYS A 652 -21.11 -9.61 -6.64
C LYS A 652 -20.67 -9.27 -8.05
N TYR A 653 -20.55 -10.31 -8.87
CA TYR A 653 -20.24 -10.19 -10.29
C TYR A 653 -21.24 -10.99 -11.14
N LEU A 654 -21.36 -10.61 -12.41
CA LEU A 654 -22.16 -11.26 -13.44
C LEU A 654 -21.21 -11.70 -14.56
N ALA A 655 -21.07 -13.00 -14.75
CA ALA A 655 -20.24 -13.61 -15.78
C ALA A 655 -21.01 -13.76 -17.11
N SER A 656 -20.39 -14.40 -18.10
CA SER A 656 -20.98 -14.62 -19.42
C SER A 656 -22.19 -15.58 -19.40
N ASP A 657 -22.25 -16.47 -18.41
CA ASP A 657 -23.40 -17.35 -18.16
C ASP A 657 -24.64 -16.66 -17.58
N GLN A 658 -24.60 -15.34 -17.39
CA GLN A 658 -25.71 -14.51 -16.90
C GLN A 658 -26.17 -14.82 -15.47
N VAL A 659 -25.34 -15.47 -14.65
CA VAL A 659 -25.64 -15.73 -13.23
C VAL A 659 -24.89 -14.76 -12.33
N TRP A 660 -25.61 -14.11 -11.42
CA TRP A 660 -25.01 -13.27 -10.37
C TRP A 660 -24.40 -14.14 -9.27
N ARG A 661 -23.11 -14.00 -9.04
CA ARG A 661 -22.36 -14.72 -8.00
C ARG A 661 -21.66 -13.76 -7.07
N ASN A 662 -21.27 -14.25 -5.89
CA ASN A 662 -20.36 -13.53 -5.02
C ASN A 662 -18.97 -13.46 -5.68
N THR A 663 -18.25 -12.36 -5.48
CA THR A 663 -16.83 -12.32 -5.86
C THR A 663 -15.99 -13.21 -4.94
N ALA A 664 -14.80 -13.61 -5.38
CA ALA A 664 -13.80 -14.29 -4.55
C ALA A 664 -13.43 -13.45 -3.30
N PHE A 665 -13.66 -12.15 -3.37
CA PHE A 665 -13.32 -11.15 -2.35
C PHE A 665 -14.52 -10.74 -1.48
N ASN A 666 -15.68 -11.37 -1.63
CA ASN A 666 -16.86 -11.08 -0.80
C ASN A 666 -16.80 -11.83 0.54
N GLY A 667 -16.07 -11.29 1.52
CA GLY A 667 -16.04 -11.82 2.89
C GLY A 667 -17.26 -11.44 3.73
N ASN A 668 -18.19 -10.64 3.21
CA ASN A 668 -19.39 -10.11 3.89
C ASN A 668 -19.15 -9.16 5.07
N HIS A 669 -18.09 -9.35 5.85
CA HIS A 669 -17.74 -8.45 6.96
C HIS A 669 -16.24 -8.46 7.26
N THR A 670 -15.76 -7.39 7.88
CA THR A 670 -14.43 -7.32 8.51
C THR A 670 -14.48 -6.41 9.73
N VAL A 671 -13.82 -6.80 10.81
CA VAL A 671 -13.66 -6.04 12.05
C VAL A 671 -12.19 -6.07 12.44
N ASN A 672 -11.57 -4.91 12.53
CA ASN A 672 -10.23 -4.75 13.06
C ASN A 672 -10.29 -3.98 14.37
N PHE A 673 -9.67 -4.53 15.41
CA PHE A 673 -9.42 -3.81 16.65
C PHE A 673 -7.92 -3.71 16.86
N LEU A 674 -7.44 -2.50 17.10
CA LEU A 674 -6.05 -2.22 17.41
C LEU A 674 -6.00 -1.32 18.63
N ALA A 675 -5.15 -1.63 19.58
CA ALA A 675 -4.89 -0.78 20.74
C ALA A 675 -3.43 -0.81 21.14
N GLY A 676 -2.91 0.30 21.64
CA GLY A 676 -1.56 0.34 22.15
C GLY A 676 -1.36 1.35 23.26
N TYR A 677 -0.32 1.09 24.05
CA TYR A 677 0.09 1.90 25.18
C TYR A 677 1.59 2.19 25.10
N GLU A 678 1.98 3.45 25.22
CA GLU A 678 3.36 3.92 25.25
C GLU A 678 3.70 4.42 26.65
N LEU A 679 4.53 3.70 27.39
CA LEU A 679 5.01 4.10 28.71
C LEU A 679 6.35 4.84 28.57
N PRO A 680 6.40 6.16 28.80
CA PRO A 680 7.66 6.88 28.87
C PRO A 680 8.41 6.48 30.15
N ILE A 681 9.68 6.14 30.01
CA ILE A 681 10.60 5.80 31.11
C ILE A 681 11.80 6.74 31.00
N LYS A 682 11.71 7.90 31.67
CA LYS A 682 12.67 9.01 31.50
C LYS A 682 12.73 9.45 30.02
N ASN A 683 13.87 9.23 29.34
CA ASN A 683 14.05 9.55 27.92
C ASN A 683 13.67 8.38 27.00
N ASP A 684 13.40 7.20 27.55
CA ASP A 684 13.12 5.97 26.80
C ASP A 684 11.60 5.71 26.74
N VAL A 685 11.17 4.81 25.85
CA VAL A 685 9.75 4.46 25.70
C VAL A 685 9.61 2.95 25.61
N LEU A 686 8.79 2.36 26.49
CA LEU A 686 8.30 0.99 26.36
C LEU A 686 6.89 1.04 25.75
N ALA A 687 6.69 0.41 24.59
CA ALA A 687 5.39 0.36 23.93
C ALA A 687 4.86 -1.07 23.83
N ILE A 688 3.56 -1.22 24.01
CA ILE A 688 2.83 -2.48 23.81
C ILE A 688 1.69 -2.19 22.85
N SER A 689 1.50 -3.04 21.85
CA SER A 689 0.48 -2.91 20.81
C SER A 689 -0.14 -4.26 20.54
N ILE A 690 -1.47 -4.32 20.51
CA ILE A 690 -2.24 -5.52 20.16
C ILE A 690 -3.15 -5.19 18.98
N LYS A 691 -3.22 -6.11 18.03
CA LYS A 691 -4.14 -6.08 16.89
C LYS A 691 -4.95 -7.37 16.90
N SER A 692 -6.24 -7.29 16.65
CA SER A 692 -7.11 -8.44 16.39
C SER A 692 -7.95 -8.18 15.15
N VAL A 693 -8.03 -9.18 14.28
CA VAL A 693 -8.81 -9.16 13.05
C VAL A 693 -9.82 -10.28 13.11
N TRP A 694 -11.07 -9.96 12.83
CA TRP A 694 -12.13 -10.93 12.56
C TRP A 694 -12.77 -10.56 11.23
N ALA A 695 -12.62 -11.43 10.23
CA ALA A 695 -13.12 -11.20 8.89
C ALA A 695 -13.83 -12.45 8.38
N GLY A 696 -14.84 -12.28 7.53
CA GLY A 696 -15.48 -13.45 6.95
C GLY A 696 -14.54 -14.22 6.04
N GLY A 697 -14.72 -15.54 5.99
CA GLY A 697 -13.83 -16.43 5.24
C GLY A 697 -13.80 -16.17 3.73
N LYS A 698 -12.70 -16.58 3.09
CA LYS A 698 -12.49 -16.48 1.64
C LYS A 698 -13.49 -17.38 0.91
N ARG A 699 -14.07 -16.86 -0.17
CA ARG A 699 -14.93 -17.63 -1.08
C ARG A 699 -14.10 -18.43 -2.06
N PHE A 700 -14.56 -19.62 -2.40
CA PHE A 700 -13.82 -20.55 -3.25
C PHE A 700 -14.77 -21.28 -4.21
N VAL A 701 -14.20 -21.93 -5.23
CA VAL A 701 -14.94 -22.88 -6.07
C VAL A 701 -14.81 -24.25 -5.40
N PRO A 702 -15.90 -24.91 -5.00
CA PRO A 702 -15.83 -26.18 -4.30
C PRO A 702 -15.25 -27.28 -5.19
N VAL A 703 -14.60 -28.26 -4.57
CA VAL A 703 -14.10 -29.46 -5.25
C VAL A 703 -15.21 -30.51 -5.24
N ASP A 704 -15.52 -31.06 -6.41
CA ASP A 704 -16.40 -32.22 -6.57
C ASP A 704 -15.64 -33.46 -6.11
N LEU A 705 -15.87 -33.87 -4.85
CA LEU A 705 -15.11 -34.95 -4.23
C LEU A 705 -15.28 -36.28 -4.98
N GLU A 706 -16.49 -36.61 -5.43
CA GLU A 706 -16.75 -37.87 -6.13
C GLU A 706 -16.04 -37.90 -7.49
N LYS A 707 -16.15 -36.83 -8.29
CA LYS A 707 -15.41 -36.74 -9.55
C LYS A 707 -13.91 -36.70 -9.32
N SER A 708 -13.43 -36.04 -8.26
CA SER A 708 -12.00 -35.99 -7.94
C SER A 708 -11.46 -37.35 -7.52
N GLN A 709 -12.23 -38.13 -6.76
CA GLN A 709 -11.91 -39.51 -6.42
C GLN A 709 -11.86 -40.41 -7.66
N LEU A 710 -12.78 -40.24 -8.61
CA LEU A 710 -12.79 -41.00 -9.86
C LEU A 710 -11.63 -40.61 -10.78
N ALA A 711 -11.35 -39.31 -10.91
CA ALA A 711 -10.31 -38.77 -11.78
C ALA A 711 -8.91 -38.85 -11.15
N GLN A 712 -8.81 -39.14 -9.85
CA GLN A 712 -7.57 -39.13 -9.07
C GLN A 712 -6.81 -37.79 -9.13
N THR A 713 -7.54 -36.70 -9.35
CA THR A 713 -7.07 -35.32 -9.44
C THR A 713 -8.19 -34.36 -9.00
N GLU A 714 -7.85 -33.13 -8.62
CA GLU A 714 -8.85 -32.11 -8.29
C GLU A 714 -9.77 -31.81 -9.47
N VAL A 715 -11.08 -31.92 -9.25
CA VAL A 715 -12.14 -31.53 -10.18
C VAL A 715 -13.04 -30.53 -9.47
N TYR A 716 -13.14 -29.31 -10.01
CA TYR A 716 -13.93 -28.24 -9.43
C TYR A 716 -15.39 -28.28 -9.89
N ASP A 717 -16.32 -27.97 -8.97
CA ASP A 717 -17.72 -27.75 -9.26
C ASP A 717 -18.01 -26.26 -9.48
N TYR A 718 -17.90 -25.83 -10.72
CA TYR A 718 -18.17 -24.45 -11.13
C TYR A 718 -19.66 -24.07 -11.04
N SER A 719 -20.58 -25.03 -10.90
CA SER A 719 -22.00 -24.70 -10.73
C SER A 719 -22.29 -23.97 -9.41
N HIS A 720 -21.46 -24.21 -8.39
CA HIS A 720 -21.50 -23.57 -7.08
C HIS A 720 -20.31 -22.61 -6.84
N ALA A 721 -19.73 -22.06 -7.91
CA ALA A 721 -18.58 -21.17 -7.82
C ALA A 721 -18.84 -19.97 -6.87
N TYR A 722 -18.03 -19.85 -5.81
CA TYR A 722 -18.09 -18.77 -4.82
C TYR A 722 -19.39 -18.70 -3.98
N ASP A 723 -20.23 -19.72 -4.01
CA ASP A 723 -21.41 -19.80 -3.14
C ASP A 723 -21.02 -20.03 -1.68
N GLU A 724 -20.04 -20.91 -1.49
CA GLU A 724 -19.45 -21.23 -0.19
C GLU A 724 -18.24 -20.34 0.15
N LYS A 725 -17.93 -20.29 1.44
CA LYS A 725 -16.73 -19.65 1.98
C LYS A 725 -16.13 -20.53 3.07
N TYR A 726 -14.84 -20.39 3.30
CA TYR A 726 -14.20 -21.00 4.48
C TYR A 726 -14.76 -20.41 5.78
N ASP A 727 -14.41 -21.05 6.90
CA ASP A 727 -14.65 -20.49 8.22
C ASP A 727 -14.06 -19.07 8.33
N ASP A 728 -14.67 -18.26 9.19
CA ASP A 728 -14.24 -16.88 9.39
C ASP A 728 -12.78 -16.83 9.85
N TYR A 729 -12.05 -15.88 9.28
CA TYR A 729 -10.67 -15.61 9.62
C TYR A 729 -10.60 -14.90 10.97
N PHE A 730 -9.72 -15.39 11.85
CA PHE A 730 -9.42 -14.76 13.13
C PHE A 730 -7.93 -14.77 13.42
N ARG A 731 -7.37 -13.61 13.76
CA ARG A 731 -5.96 -13.47 14.12
C ARG A 731 -5.75 -12.38 15.15
N THR A 732 -4.92 -12.65 16.14
CA THR A 732 -4.44 -11.65 17.11
C THR A 732 -2.93 -11.57 17.05
N ASP A 733 -2.40 -10.35 16.90
CA ASP A 733 -0.97 -10.07 16.89
C ASP A 733 -0.60 -9.18 18.07
N LEU A 734 0.57 -9.41 18.66
CA LEU A 734 1.12 -8.64 19.77
C LEU A 734 2.49 -8.09 19.36
N ARG A 735 2.77 -6.84 19.71
CA ARG A 735 4.09 -6.22 19.60
C ARG A 735 4.47 -5.58 20.92
N ILE A 736 5.69 -5.82 21.36
CA ILE A 736 6.33 -5.13 22.48
C ILE A 736 7.59 -4.48 21.92
N SER A 737 7.77 -3.17 22.13
CA SER A 737 8.98 -2.48 21.71
C SER A 737 9.56 -1.60 22.80
N PHE A 738 10.88 -1.45 22.79
CA PHE A 738 11.63 -0.59 23.69
C PHE A 738 12.55 0.33 22.90
N SER A 739 12.26 1.63 22.92
CA SER A 739 13.05 2.67 22.29
C SER A 739 13.93 3.33 23.34
N GLN A 740 15.25 3.15 23.20
CA GLN A 740 16.26 3.71 24.09
C GLN A 740 16.92 4.93 23.44
N ASN A 741 16.86 6.09 24.09
CA ASN A 741 17.49 7.32 23.64
C ASN A 741 18.78 7.57 24.43
N LEU A 742 19.92 7.52 23.73
CA LEU A 742 21.24 7.90 24.24
C LEU A 742 21.67 9.23 23.60
N LYS A 743 22.76 9.83 24.09
CA LYS A 743 23.20 11.17 23.68
C LYS A 743 23.44 11.36 22.18
N ARG A 744 23.86 10.31 21.47
CA ARG A 744 24.17 10.33 20.02
C ARG A 744 23.56 9.15 19.27
N VAL A 745 22.87 8.27 19.97
CA VAL A 745 22.41 6.98 19.45
C VAL A 745 21.00 6.76 19.96
N THR A 746 20.09 6.38 19.09
CA THR A 746 18.76 5.90 19.48
C THR A 746 18.66 4.46 19.01
N GLN A 747 18.21 3.56 19.87
CA GLN A 747 18.00 2.15 19.54
C GLN A 747 16.55 1.79 19.74
N GLU A 748 16.02 0.91 18.91
CA GLU A 748 14.70 0.31 19.09
C GLU A 748 14.84 -1.21 19.03
N TRP A 749 14.31 -1.87 20.05
CA TRP A 749 14.16 -3.32 20.09
C TRP A 749 12.68 -3.63 19.99
N SER A 750 12.28 -4.57 19.13
CA SER A 750 10.89 -5.06 19.10
C SER A 750 10.83 -6.58 19.13
N PHE A 751 9.78 -7.07 19.76
CA PHE A 751 9.38 -8.45 19.71
C PHE A 751 7.91 -8.50 19.33
N ASP A 752 7.63 -9.15 18.20
CA ASP A 752 6.33 -9.27 17.59
C ASP A 752 5.92 -10.75 17.60
N VAL A 753 4.71 -11.06 18.03
CA VAL A 753 4.11 -12.40 18.00
C VAL A 753 2.89 -12.34 17.10
N GLN A 754 2.93 -13.11 16.02
CA GLN A 754 1.83 -13.23 15.08
C GLN A 754 0.95 -14.41 15.46
N ASN A 755 -0.36 -14.27 15.26
CA ASN A 755 -1.36 -15.29 15.55
C ASN A 755 -1.18 -15.88 16.96
N LEU A 756 -1.22 -15.01 17.97
CA LEU A 756 -1.06 -15.31 19.39
C LEU A 756 -2.03 -16.41 19.88
N ALA A 757 -3.25 -16.43 19.34
CA ALA A 757 -4.25 -17.46 19.62
C ALA A 757 -3.97 -18.81 18.93
N ASN A 758 -2.99 -18.86 18.03
CA ASN A 758 -2.67 -19.99 17.15
C ASN A 758 -3.92 -20.55 16.46
N HIS A 759 -4.82 -19.65 16.03
CA HIS A 759 -6.05 -20.03 15.37
C HIS A 759 -5.74 -20.58 13.97
N LYS A 760 -6.43 -21.67 13.59
CA LYS A 760 -6.20 -22.38 12.35
C LYS A 760 -7.01 -21.78 11.20
N ASN A 761 -6.55 -20.63 10.71
CA ASN A 761 -7.14 -19.98 9.55
C ASN A 761 -6.91 -20.83 8.28
N ILE A 762 -7.97 -21.21 7.58
CA ILE A 762 -7.85 -21.96 6.32
C ILE A 762 -7.28 -21.04 5.24
N PHE A 763 -6.22 -21.47 4.58
CA PHE A 763 -5.67 -20.83 3.37
C PHE A 763 -6.40 -21.33 2.13
N THR A 764 -6.43 -22.66 1.97
CA THR A 764 -7.12 -23.36 0.90
C THR A 764 -7.47 -24.79 1.31
N GLN A 765 -8.38 -25.41 0.59
CA GLN A 765 -8.74 -26.82 0.73
C GLN A 765 -8.40 -27.57 -0.56
N ARG A 766 -7.79 -28.75 -0.44
CA ARG A 766 -7.28 -29.54 -1.57
C ARG A 766 -7.68 -31.00 -1.50
N TYR A 767 -7.82 -31.65 -2.65
CA TYR A 767 -8.02 -33.09 -2.73
C TYR A 767 -6.68 -33.82 -2.58
N GLU A 768 -6.56 -34.67 -1.57
CA GLU A 768 -5.39 -35.52 -1.39
C GLU A 768 -5.60 -36.88 -2.05
N LYS A 769 -4.90 -37.14 -3.15
CA LYS A 769 -4.95 -38.41 -3.90
C LYS A 769 -4.68 -39.63 -3.02
N GLY A 770 -3.69 -39.55 -2.13
CA GLY A 770 -3.31 -40.67 -1.25
C GLY A 770 -4.41 -41.11 -0.27
N SER A 771 -5.16 -40.16 0.31
CA SER A 771 -6.23 -40.47 1.27
C SER A 771 -7.64 -40.46 0.65
N GLY A 772 -7.78 -39.94 -0.56
CA GLY A 772 -9.06 -39.75 -1.23
C GLY A 772 -9.97 -38.72 -0.56
N LYS A 773 -9.42 -37.81 0.27
CA LYS A 773 -10.17 -36.86 1.10
C LYS A 773 -9.75 -35.42 0.83
N MET A 774 -10.63 -34.49 1.20
CA MET A 774 -10.29 -33.08 1.28
C MET A 774 -9.40 -32.81 2.50
N VAL A 775 -8.34 -32.02 2.29
CA VAL A 775 -7.38 -31.61 3.32
C VAL A 775 -7.33 -30.08 3.36
N ASN A 776 -7.41 -29.53 4.56
CA ASN A 776 -7.25 -28.09 4.78
C ASN A 776 -5.75 -27.75 4.91
N ILE A 777 -5.32 -26.76 4.14
CA ILE A 777 -4.01 -26.12 4.31
C ILE A 777 -4.25 -24.80 5.03
N TYR A 778 -3.49 -24.57 6.10
CA TYR A 778 -3.69 -23.42 6.97
C TYR A 778 -2.72 -22.27 6.66
N GLN A 779 -3.15 -21.06 6.99
CA GLN A 779 -2.31 -19.87 6.98
C GLN A 779 -1.29 -19.91 8.12
N MET A 780 -0.53 -18.82 8.29
CA MET A 780 0.57 -18.78 9.25
C MET A 780 0.04 -18.96 10.68
N GLY A 781 0.57 -19.99 11.36
CA GLY A 781 0.30 -20.23 12.78
C GLY A 781 1.03 -19.22 13.67
N PHE A 782 1.17 -19.58 14.94
CA PHE A 782 1.97 -18.81 15.90
C PHE A 782 3.40 -18.55 15.37
N PHE A 783 3.78 -17.29 15.23
CA PHE A 783 5.07 -16.92 14.65
C PHE A 783 5.73 -15.72 15.37
N PRO A 784 6.80 -15.95 16.17
CA PRO A 784 7.53 -14.89 16.85
C PRO A 784 8.62 -14.27 15.97
N ILE A 785 8.79 -12.96 16.06
CA ILE A 785 9.73 -12.16 15.28
C ILE A 785 10.44 -11.18 16.22
N GLY A 786 11.78 -11.15 16.19
CA GLY A 786 12.57 -10.09 16.81
C GLY A 786 13.03 -9.07 15.78
N SER A 787 13.11 -7.80 16.16
CA SER A 787 13.78 -6.78 15.37
C SER A 787 14.61 -5.82 16.22
N TRP A 788 15.64 -5.25 15.62
CA TRP A 788 16.50 -4.24 16.21
C TRP A 788 16.82 -3.17 15.18
N LYS A 789 16.74 -1.91 15.59
CA LYS A 789 17.12 -0.74 14.79
C LYS A 789 18.00 0.18 15.62
N VAL A 790 18.93 0.86 14.96
CA VAL A 790 19.80 1.85 15.55
C VAL A 790 19.98 3.07 14.62
N TYR A 791 19.95 4.26 15.22
CA TYR A 791 20.05 5.55 14.56
C TYR A 791 21.26 6.32 15.11
N PHE A 792 22.01 7.02 14.23
CA PHE A 792 23.24 7.77 14.55
C PHE A 792 23.26 9.20 13.97
#